data_AF-A0A9P6F5V1-F1
#
_entry.id   AF-A0A9P6F5V1-F1
#
_cell.length_a   1.000
_cell.length_b   1.000
_cell.length_c   1.000
_cell.angle_alpha   90.00
_cell.angle_beta   90.00
_cell.angle_gamma   90.00
#
_symmetry.space_group_name_H-M   'P 1'
#
loop_
_entity.id
_entity.type
_entity.pdbx_description
1 polymer ?
#
loop_
_entity_poly.entity_id
_entity_poly.type
_entity_poly.pdbx_seq_one_letter_code
_entity_poly.pdbx_strand_id
1 'polypeptide(L)'
;MADNFLTPPCLIDEEATSNAIPVEIPSSGTVDDLKISIKNGKTSDFNDFNADRLVSIPGDDDNDDDDEQPILLDKVSEEMKLTATTKLSKVVDTELPEDTIHIPVQRPPPASPTRPISVRASDIEKELVGILKTFSCRHVTHSIDPKDVETAQREKLGPFYKRTLPYHDPATNTSLVMLGLALDKKVKTGYDKTLRYIVYDDFGLRDSHSVVAMVAPPGSGKTATVVDLAAEHFVVYFACCSAGATDSPDFKDPNFVNLAKDVERIYTDRADREPTTLDELLDLDSNVKALIGERVELEILARLVFLQLLLNNNPKLEPIQYFREQTTGGASTIGELADRLREYDNNTIQAMLHEVETKVDSLLGVKGNCLVIALDEAHIAEKEILADKLVSPFAMAKSRGGLFDDNNQIRSELRRGFLTPLTAALNNIKATLVILGTKLSLQDTDHVYTDVGKKTSLINVMDFPRFDQDDVDKILSDLVDMSDCEISPAKRHKLTGRAQFSVGVIDRLVASGSIQASKQDILDNAIDDTIEYVMGVLRKGARTILESDKTGEDARLLRRMVLAYHLQDDKISFPSRHQSDYVEMGLCRLLPHHNGDIHLVMDEPMVVEAVEEELKASHRDSAFSEYLGLLYQSVNNFGVTSTSKENVLELLVRRSLQRFSGCRLVDLPFLRGVTLPTWCYTLQFQIDSINTAKEFGYTAIGIRGDLAFLTERPPNKMLIACSSACPHGSWFFSNRRYAGSLAIQLYSGRQVGRVNDSIGYSSSVRDCFSPYFGYSRSSLKGNPSLKDIRSDFEDSRIPSDLRGTLRIHVVFPDGECRMPATHTWRHPVTGIEDVMVYINLLNMDDLFFEGISEQKDDMVLLKKLIRFVCQE
;
A
#
# COMPACT_ATOMS: atom_id res chain seq x y z
N MET A 1 46.28 24.74 -6.01
CA MET A 1 46.95 24.38 -7.27
C MET A 1 45.83 24.21 -8.28
N ALA A 2 45.89 24.88 -9.43
CA ALA A 2 44.89 24.64 -10.48
C ALA A 2 45.18 23.27 -11.09
N ASP A 3 44.18 22.40 -11.18
CA ASP A 3 44.33 21.11 -11.86
C ASP A 3 44.51 21.40 -13.36
N ASN A 4 45.65 20.98 -13.91
CA ASN A 4 45.89 21.08 -15.35
C ASN A 4 45.04 20.00 -16.04
N PHE A 5 44.05 20.43 -16.83
CA PHE A 5 43.24 19.55 -17.69
C PHE A 5 43.94 19.39 -19.05
N LEU A 6 43.88 18.17 -19.59
CA LEU A 6 44.22 17.83 -20.96
C LEU A 6 42.93 17.81 -21.78
N THR A 7 42.97 18.31 -23.01
CA THR A 7 41.80 18.35 -23.91
C THR A 7 42.10 17.67 -25.25
N PRO A 8 42.46 16.37 -25.27
CA PRO A 8 42.78 15.70 -26.53
C PRO A 8 41.56 15.58 -27.45
N PRO A 9 41.72 15.79 -28.76
CA PRO A 9 40.71 15.45 -29.75
C PRO A 9 40.67 13.93 -29.97
N CYS A 10 39.53 13.30 -29.70
CA CYS A 10 39.31 11.87 -29.86
C CYS A 10 38.67 11.57 -31.22
N LEU A 11 39.22 10.60 -31.96
CA LEU A 11 38.71 10.13 -33.25
C LEU A 11 38.09 8.74 -33.10
N ILE A 12 36.98 8.50 -33.78
CA ILE A 12 36.32 7.19 -33.79
C ILE A 12 36.73 6.46 -35.07
N ASP A 13 37.03 5.16 -34.97
CA ASP A 13 37.34 4.32 -36.13
C ASP A 13 36.27 4.46 -37.21
N GLU A 14 36.70 4.52 -38.48
CA GLU A 14 35.85 4.73 -39.67
C GLU A 14 35.12 6.10 -39.76
N GLU A 15 35.34 7.04 -38.83
CA GLU A 15 34.80 8.41 -38.90
C GLU A 15 35.84 9.40 -39.47
N ALA A 16 35.35 10.43 -40.17
CA ALA A 16 36.19 11.52 -40.68
C ALA A 16 36.79 12.34 -39.53
N THR A 17 37.98 12.90 -39.73
CA THR A 17 38.69 13.76 -38.76
C THR A 17 37.87 14.98 -38.32
N SER A 18 36.95 15.45 -39.16
CA SER A 18 35.98 16.51 -38.86
C SER A 18 34.97 16.16 -37.75
N ASN A 19 34.83 14.88 -37.39
CA ASN A 19 33.97 14.41 -36.31
C ASN A 19 34.71 14.20 -34.98
N ALA A 20 35.95 14.70 -34.86
CA ALA A 20 36.72 14.64 -33.62
C ALA A 20 35.98 15.33 -32.47
N ILE A 21 36.05 14.75 -31.27
CA ILE A 21 35.44 15.33 -30.08
C ILE A 21 36.52 15.72 -29.08
N PRO A 22 36.52 16.98 -28.58
CA PRO A 22 37.38 17.36 -27.48
C PRO A 22 36.87 16.73 -26.18
N VAL A 23 37.75 16.05 -25.46
CA VAL A 23 37.41 15.42 -24.17
C VAL A 23 38.27 16.04 -23.07
N GLU A 24 37.65 16.73 -22.12
CA GLU A 24 38.36 17.28 -20.96
C GLU A 24 38.64 16.18 -19.94
N ILE A 25 39.91 16.00 -19.58
CA ILE A 25 40.33 15.03 -18.57
C ILE A 25 41.45 15.60 -17.69
N PRO A 26 41.41 15.41 -16.35
CA PRO A 26 42.54 15.81 -15.51
C PRO A 26 43.84 15.13 -15.97
N SER A 27 44.96 15.85 -15.98
CA SER A 27 46.29 15.28 -16.30
C SER A 27 46.73 14.12 -15.38
N SER A 28 46.12 14.01 -14.20
CA SER A 28 46.27 12.91 -13.26
C SER A 28 45.41 11.67 -13.58
N GLY A 29 44.47 11.80 -14.52
CA GLY A 29 43.51 10.77 -14.93
C GLY A 29 44.16 9.56 -15.61
N THR A 30 43.41 8.47 -15.63
CA THR A 30 43.77 7.19 -16.25
C THR A 30 43.14 7.04 -17.63
N VAL A 31 43.60 6.05 -18.40
CA VAL A 31 42.97 5.67 -19.67
C VAL A 31 41.52 5.24 -19.47
N ASP A 32 41.15 4.69 -18.31
CA ASP A 32 39.76 4.35 -17.99
C ASP A 32 38.88 5.59 -17.81
N ASP A 33 39.40 6.61 -17.13
CA ASP A 33 38.73 7.92 -17.01
C ASP A 33 38.51 8.55 -18.39
N LEU A 34 39.46 8.38 -19.32
CA LEU A 34 39.32 8.86 -20.70
C LEU A 34 38.20 8.14 -21.44
N LYS A 35 38.11 6.80 -21.32
CA LYS A 35 37.05 6.01 -21.95
C LYS A 35 35.66 6.39 -21.43
N ILE A 36 35.54 6.66 -20.13
CA ILE A 36 34.30 7.15 -19.52
C ILE A 36 33.93 8.52 -20.10
N SER A 37 34.89 9.44 -20.18
CA SER A 37 34.65 10.78 -20.72
C SER A 37 34.30 10.76 -22.22
N ILE A 38 34.91 9.88 -23.03
CA ILE A 38 34.54 9.66 -24.44
C ILE A 38 33.10 9.17 -24.57
N LYS A 39 32.71 8.18 -23.76
CA LYS A 39 31.34 7.64 -23.76
C LYS A 39 30.32 8.73 -23.40
N ASN A 40 30.63 9.58 -22.43
CA ASN A 40 29.76 10.69 -22.02
C ASN A 40 29.65 11.79 -23.09
N GLY A 41 30.70 12.01 -23.89
CA GLY A 41 30.71 12.99 -24.98
C GLY A 41 29.87 12.58 -26.20
N LYS A 42 29.68 11.27 -26.42
CA LYS A 42 28.95 10.69 -27.57
C LYS A 42 27.98 9.57 -27.13
N THR A 43 27.12 9.89 -26.17
CA THR A 43 26.23 8.92 -25.49
C THR A 43 25.36 8.10 -26.46
N SER A 44 24.90 8.70 -27.58
CA SER A 44 24.11 7.99 -28.60
C SER A 44 24.87 6.86 -29.29
N ASP A 45 26.17 7.04 -29.50
CA ASP A 45 26.98 6.20 -30.38
C ASP A 45 27.64 5.04 -29.61
N PHE A 46 27.76 5.19 -28.28
CA PHE A 46 28.37 4.22 -27.38
C PHE A 46 27.41 3.69 -26.30
N ASN A 47 26.11 3.89 -26.44
CA ASN A 47 25.12 3.46 -25.44
C ASN A 47 25.13 1.94 -25.22
N ASP A 48 25.43 1.19 -26.27
CA ASP A 48 25.35 -0.28 -26.31
C ASP A 48 26.62 -0.99 -25.77
N PHE A 49 27.65 -0.23 -25.38
CA PHE A 49 28.93 -0.79 -24.94
C PHE A 49 29.36 -0.23 -23.58
N ASN A 50 29.92 -1.08 -22.72
CA ASN A 50 30.61 -0.61 -21.52
C ASN A 50 31.91 0.10 -21.92
N ALA A 51 32.28 1.16 -21.18
CA ALA A 51 33.43 1.99 -21.52
C ALA A 51 34.75 1.19 -21.54
N ASP A 52 34.86 0.16 -20.70
CA ASP A 52 36.01 -0.76 -20.62
C ASP A 52 36.27 -1.52 -21.94
N ARG A 53 35.25 -1.69 -22.79
CA ARG A 53 35.34 -2.37 -24.09
C ARG A 53 35.88 -1.50 -25.23
N LEU A 54 36.07 -0.20 -25.00
CA LEU A 54 36.71 0.70 -25.96
C LEU A 54 38.22 0.41 -26.02
N VAL A 55 38.80 0.33 -27.22
CA VAL A 55 40.25 0.18 -27.41
C VAL A 55 40.81 1.54 -27.82
N SER A 56 41.79 2.06 -27.07
CA SER A 56 42.46 3.33 -27.34
C SER A 56 43.92 3.08 -27.71
N ILE A 57 44.38 3.65 -28.82
CA ILE A 57 45.77 3.56 -29.30
C ILE A 57 46.27 4.99 -29.53
N PRO A 58 47.48 5.38 -29.09
CA PRO A 58 48.05 6.68 -29.43
C PRO A 58 48.56 6.65 -30.89
N GLY A 59 48.21 7.65 -31.69
CA GLY A 59 48.73 7.82 -33.05
C GLY A 59 49.29 9.22 -33.27
N ASP A 60 50.52 9.29 -33.77
CA ASP A 60 51.09 10.49 -34.39
C ASP A 60 50.67 10.49 -35.86
N ASP A 61 50.00 11.54 -36.32
CA ASP A 61 49.60 11.70 -37.72
C ASP A 61 50.58 12.68 -38.39
N ASP A 62 51.60 12.14 -39.07
CA ASP A 62 52.63 12.93 -39.77
C ASP A 62 52.19 13.41 -41.18
N ASN A 63 50.90 13.36 -41.53
CA ASN A 63 50.41 13.75 -42.86
C ASN A 63 49.48 14.96 -42.83
N ASP A 64 50.10 16.12 -43.04
CA ASP A 64 49.52 17.47 -43.00
C ASP A 64 48.89 17.92 -44.35
N ASP A 65 48.39 17.00 -45.19
CA ASP A 65 47.82 17.35 -46.50
C ASP A 65 46.36 16.84 -46.66
N ASP A 66 45.42 17.79 -46.55
CA ASP A 66 44.01 17.86 -46.99
C ASP A 66 43.18 16.56 -47.29
N ASP A 67 41.96 16.59 -46.72
CA ASP A 67 40.68 15.96 -47.14
C ASP A 67 40.26 14.57 -46.60
N GLU A 68 39.22 14.59 -45.74
CA GLU A 68 38.05 13.70 -45.66
C GLU A 68 38.22 12.16 -45.66
N GLN A 69 39.43 11.60 -45.54
CA GLN A 69 39.61 10.15 -45.53
C GLN A 69 39.43 9.54 -44.12
N PRO A 70 38.63 8.47 -43.97
CA PRO A 70 38.49 7.76 -42.70
C PRO A 70 39.82 7.09 -42.32
N ILE A 71 40.23 7.26 -41.07
CA ILE A 71 41.40 6.57 -40.52
C ILE A 71 41.01 5.09 -40.33
N LEU A 72 41.79 4.19 -40.93
CA LEU A 72 41.61 2.74 -40.79
C LEU A 72 42.64 2.19 -39.80
N LEU A 73 42.16 1.68 -38.66
CA LEU A 73 42.96 1.15 -37.56
C LEU A 73 43.88 -0.03 -37.96
N ASP A 74 43.58 -0.72 -39.06
CA ASP A 74 44.35 -1.84 -39.62
C ASP A 74 45.80 -1.45 -40.03
N LYS A 75 46.09 -0.15 -40.11
CA LYS A 75 47.42 0.39 -40.45
C LYS A 75 48.26 0.77 -39.22
N VAL A 76 47.70 0.73 -38.01
CA VAL A 76 48.40 1.09 -36.77
C VAL A 76 48.98 -0.18 -36.13
N SER A 77 50.27 -0.16 -35.75
CA SER A 77 50.98 -1.32 -35.18
C SER A 77 50.31 -1.85 -33.90
N GLU A 78 50.10 -3.18 -33.81
CA GLU A 78 49.49 -3.84 -32.63
C GLU A 78 50.31 -3.68 -31.32
N GLU A 79 51.56 -3.22 -31.39
CA GLU A 79 52.49 -3.16 -30.25
C GLU A 79 52.18 -2.06 -29.20
N MET A 80 51.15 -1.22 -29.40
CA MET A 80 50.87 -0.02 -28.57
C MET A 80 49.48 0.03 -27.88
N LYS A 81 48.86 -1.11 -27.54
CA LYS A 81 47.61 -1.10 -26.75
C LYS A 81 47.81 -0.57 -25.32
N LEU A 82 47.08 0.49 -24.96
CA LEU A 82 47.12 1.08 -23.62
C LEU A 82 46.26 0.29 -22.61
N THR A 83 46.82 -0.02 -21.44
CA THR A 83 46.07 -0.65 -20.34
C THR A 83 45.26 0.38 -19.54
N ALA A 84 44.10 -0.01 -19.00
CA ALA A 84 43.18 0.87 -18.26
C ALA A 84 43.85 1.62 -17.09
N THR A 85 44.85 1.01 -16.44
CA THR A 85 45.58 1.60 -15.31
C THR A 85 46.73 2.54 -15.71
N THR A 86 46.99 2.73 -17.00
CA THR A 86 48.05 3.64 -17.46
C THR A 86 47.64 5.08 -17.19
N LYS A 87 48.52 5.85 -16.51
CA LYS A 87 48.33 7.29 -16.33
C LYS A 87 48.49 8.00 -17.67
N LEU A 88 47.57 8.90 -18.01
CA LEU A 88 47.62 9.65 -19.28
C LEU A 88 48.89 10.49 -19.43
N SER A 89 49.43 11.02 -18.33
CA SER A 89 50.71 11.73 -18.28
C SER A 89 51.95 10.90 -18.66
N LYS A 90 51.81 9.57 -18.84
CA LYS A 90 52.88 8.71 -19.39
C LYS A 90 52.75 8.48 -20.90
N VAL A 91 51.62 8.91 -21.47
CA VAL A 91 51.23 8.69 -22.87
C VAL A 91 51.24 10.02 -23.62
N VAL A 92 50.94 11.12 -22.93
CA VAL A 92 50.84 12.48 -23.46
C VAL A 92 51.82 13.38 -22.69
N ASP A 93 52.82 13.93 -23.38
CA ASP A 93 53.79 14.87 -22.79
C ASP A 93 53.15 16.22 -22.44
N THR A 94 53.70 16.93 -21.44
CA THR A 94 53.12 18.15 -20.86
C THR A 94 53.12 19.38 -21.78
N GLU A 95 53.82 19.36 -22.90
CA GLU A 95 53.73 20.37 -23.96
C GLU A 95 53.17 19.69 -25.22
N LEU A 96 51.85 19.70 -25.35
CA LEU A 96 51.18 19.27 -26.58
C LEU A 96 51.58 20.25 -27.71
N PRO A 97 52.10 19.79 -28.86
CA PRO A 97 52.15 20.60 -30.07
C PRO A 97 50.73 21.09 -30.40
N GLU A 98 50.57 22.32 -30.92
CA GLU A 98 49.25 22.89 -31.23
C GLU A 98 48.43 22.05 -32.22
N ASP A 99 49.04 21.08 -32.93
CA ASP A 99 48.43 20.44 -34.10
C ASP A 99 48.40 18.89 -34.17
N THR A 100 48.79 18.07 -33.18
CA THR A 100 48.99 16.63 -33.51
C THR A 100 48.96 15.60 -32.36
N ILE A 101 47.80 15.32 -31.75
CA ILE A 101 47.54 13.98 -31.14
C ILE A 101 46.08 13.59 -31.35
N HIS A 102 45.86 12.49 -32.06
CA HIS A 102 44.55 11.86 -32.18
C HIS A 102 44.51 10.54 -31.41
N ILE A 103 43.44 10.33 -30.64
CA ILE A 103 43.18 9.04 -29.96
C ILE A 103 42.13 8.29 -30.77
N PRO A 104 42.51 7.38 -31.69
CA PRO A 104 41.57 6.47 -32.35
C PRO A 104 40.93 5.51 -31.34
N VAL A 105 39.60 5.39 -31.43
CA VAL A 105 38.75 4.53 -30.61
C VAL A 105 38.07 3.47 -31.48
N GLN A 106 38.40 2.19 -31.26
CA GLN A 106 37.78 1.08 -32.00
C GLN A 106 36.44 0.65 -31.38
N ARG A 107 35.40 0.50 -32.22
CA ARG A 107 34.13 -0.12 -31.81
C ARG A 107 34.33 -1.64 -31.66
N PRO A 108 33.71 -2.32 -30.68
CA PRO A 108 33.75 -3.78 -30.61
C PRO A 108 33.19 -4.36 -31.92
N PRO A 109 33.83 -5.40 -32.51
CA PRO A 109 33.33 -6.00 -33.74
C PRO A 109 31.87 -6.43 -33.54
N PRO A 110 30.97 -6.16 -34.52
CA PRO A 110 29.57 -6.55 -34.41
C PRO A 110 29.53 -8.06 -34.20
N ALA A 111 28.89 -8.48 -33.10
CA ALA A 111 28.76 -9.90 -32.78
C ALA A 111 28.14 -10.59 -34.01
N SER A 112 28.90 -11.50 -34.63
CA SER A 112 28.34 -12.36 -35.67
C SER A 112 27.11 -13.03 -35.08
N PRO A 113 25.95 -13.05 -35.77
CA PRO A 113 24.71 -13.59 -35.23
C PRO A 113 24.96 -15.04 -34.82
N THR A 114 25.22 -15.22 -33.52
CA THR A 114 25.58 -16.51 -32.98
C THR A 114 24.27 -17.24 -32.85
N ARG A 115 24.08 -18.27 -33.67
CA ARG A 115 22.86 -19.05 -33.67
C ARG A 115 22.60 -19.53 -32.24
N PRO A 116 21.39 -19.33 -31.68
CA PRO A 116 21.08 -19.75 -30.32
C PRO A 116 21.43 -21.22 -30.10
N ILE A 117 22.01 -21.51 -28.93
CA ILE A 117 22.44 -22.86 -28.56
C ILE A 117 21.19 -23.70 -28.30
N SER A 118 21.04 -24.77 -29.08
CA SER A 118 19.98 -25.75 -28.90
C SER A 118 20.54 -26.98 -28.20
N VAL A 119 19.99 -27.33 -27.03
CA VAL A 119 20.43 -28.48 -26.24
C VAL A 119 19.39 -29.59 -26.36
N ARG A 120 19.84 -30.82 -26.59
CA ARG A 120 18.92 -31.98 -26.62
C ARG A 120 18.34 -32.20 -25.23
N ALA A 121 17.07 -32.58 -25.16
CA ALA A 121 16.39 -32.88 -23.90
C ALA A 121 17.16 -33.84 -22.97
N SER A 122 17.88 -34.83 -23.52
CA SER A 122 18.71 -35.77 -22.74
C SER A 122 19.96 -35.15 -22.11
N ASP A 123 20.41 -33.99 -22.60
CA ASP A 123 21.63 -33.32 -22.18
C ASP A 123 21.36 -32.10 -21.29
N ILE A 124 20.09 -31.73 -21.07
CA ILE A 124 19.68 -30.55 -20.28
C ILE A 124 20.25 -30.58 -18.86
N GLU A 125 20.13 -31.71 -18.15
CA GLU A 125 20.67 -31.84 -16.79
C GLU A 125 22.20 -31.64 -16.77
N LYS A 126 22.90 -32.20 -17.76
CA LYS A 126 24.35 -32.09 -17.86
C LYS A 126 24.77 -30.64 -18.10
N GLU A 127 24.04 -29.92 -18.94
CA GLU A 127 24.29 -28.51 -19.23
C GLU A 127 24.05 -27.64 -17.98
N LEU A 128 22.92 -27.84 -17.28
CA LEU A 128 22.62 -27.16 -16.03
C LEU A 128 23.69 -27.41 -14.96
N VAL A 129 24.20 -28.64 -14.85
CA VAL A 129 25.33 -28.96 -13.96
C VAL A 129 26.60 -28.20 -14.37
N GLY A 130 26.84 -28.01 -15.67
CA GLY A 130 27.94 -27.19 -16.19
C GLY A 130 27.81 -25.72 -15.80
N ILE A 131 26.61 -25.16 -15.96
CA ILE A 131 26.29 -23.79 -15.53
C ILE A 131 26.51 -23.66 -14.01
N LEU A 132 25.87 -24.51 -13.20
CA LEU A 132 26.00 -24.48 -11.75
C LEU A 132 27.46 -24.56 -11.28
N LYS A 133 28.28 -25.45 -11.86
CA LYS A 133 29.71 -25.55 -11.52
C LYS A 133 30.50 -24.28 -11.82
N THR A 134 30.18 -23.62 -12.94
CA THR A 134 30.84 -22.37 -13.35
C THR A 134 30.61 -21.27 -12.33
N PHE A 135 29.38 -21.19 -11.79
CA PHE A 135 28.99 -20.16 -10.83
C PHE A 135 29.29 -20.54 -9.37
N SER A 136 29.30 -21.83 -9.01
CA SER A 136 29.66 -22.30 -7.66
C SER A 136 31.03 -21.83 -7.20
N CYS A 137 31.99 -21.70 -8.13
CA CYS A 137 33.34 -21.23 -7.82
C CYS A 137 33.48 -19.71 -7.73
N ARG A 138 32.49 -18.96 -8.23
CA ARG A 138 32.54 -17.49 -8.35
C ARG A 138 31.70 -16.79 -7.30
N HIS A 139 30.56 -17.37 -6.94
CA HIS A 139 29.66 -16.77 -5.97
C HIS A 139 30.19 -16.97 -4.55
N VAL A 140 30.49 -15.87 -3.87
CA VAL A 140 30.84 -15.84 -2.45
C VAL A 140 29.61 -15.35 -1.70
N THR A 141 29.09 -16.17 -0.80
CA THR A 141 27.98 -15.77 0.08
C THR A 141 28.44 -14.63 0.99
N HIS A 142 27.65 -13.56 1.05
CA HIS A 142 27.96 -12.39 1.88
C HIS A 142 27.60 -12.68 3.34
N SER A 143 28.48 -13.41 4.03
CA SER A 143 28.36 -13.65 5.47
C SER A 143 28.92 -12.48 6.27
N ILE A 144 28.04 -11.58 6.73
CA ILE A 144 28.40 -10.56 7.74
C ILE A 144 28.42 -11.23 9.12
N ASP A 145 29.47 -10.98 9.92
CA ASP A 145 29.50 -11.42 11.32
C ASP A 145 28.36 -10.73 12.10
N PRO A 146 27.42 -11.47 12.72
CA PRO A 146 26.37 -10.88 13.55
C PRO A 146 26.88 -9.91 14.61
N LYS A 147 28.11 -10.08 15.10
CA LYS A 147 28.75 -9.17 16.06
C LYS A 147 29.10 -7.81 15.46
N ASP A 148 29.47 -7.76 14.19
CA ASP A 148 29.76 -6.51 13.49
C ASP A 148 28.48 -5.69 13.33
N VAL A 149 27.36 -6.36 12.99
CA VAL A 149 26.03 -5.75 12.94
C VAL A 149 25.61 -5.22 14.31
N GLU A 150 25.72 -6.05 15.34
CA GLU A 150 25.41 -5.66 16.72
C GLU A 150 26.22 -4.45 17.17
N THR A 151 27.53 -4.45 16.89
CA THR A 151 28.44 -3.35 17.26
C THR A 151 28.06 -2.07 16.53
N ALA A 152 27.88 -2.14 15.20
CA ALA A 152 27.51 -0.99 14.38
C ALA A 152 26.15 -0.41 14.79
N GLN A 153 25.15 -1.25 15.04
CA GLN A 153 23.84 -0.78 15.47
C GLN A 153 23.84 -0.24 16.91
N ARG A 154 24.64 -0.82 17.81
CA ARG A 154 24.81 -0.30 19.17
C ARG A 154 25.46 1.09 19.16
N GLU A 155 26.45 1.29 18.29
CA GLU A 155 27.08 2.60 18.11
C GLU A 155 26.07 3.63 17.58
N LYS A 156 25.25 3.28 16.58
CA LYS A 156 24.26 4.19 15.99
C LYS A 156 23.06 4.49 16.88
N LEU A 157 22.46 3.46 17.49
CA LEU A 157 21.29 3.63 18.36
C LEU A 157 21.65 4.15 19.75
N GLY A 158 22.90 4.00 20.18
CA GLY A 158 23.40 4.48 21.47
C GLY A 158 22.50 4.05 22.63
N PRO A 159 21.91 4.98 23.40
CA PRO A 159 21.07 4.66 24.55
C PRO A 159 19.73 3.99 24.19
N PHE A 160 19.36 3.93 22.90
CA PHE A 160 18.18 3.24 22.40
C PHE A 160 18.46 1.80 21.94
N TYR A 161 19.71 1.34 22.00
CA TYR A 161 20.04 -0.03 21.62
C TYR A 161 19.44 -1.03 22.62
N LYS A 162 18.46 -1.82 22.15
CA LYS A 162 17.86 -2.93 22.92
C LYS A 162 18.25 -4.30 22.38
N ARG A 163 18.19 -4.45 21.06
CA ARG A 163 18.49 -5.68 20.32
C ARG A 163 18.96 -5.34 18.91
N THR A 164 19.60 -6.31 18.25
CA THR A 164 19.96 -6.20 16.84
C THR A 164 18.70 -6.21 15.98
N LEU A 165 18.52 -5.14 15.21
CA LEU A 165 17.47 -4.97 14.22
C LEU A 165 17.89 -5.62 12.88
N PRO A 166 16.94 -5.96 11.99
CA PRO A 166 17.25 -6.47 10.66
C PRO A 166 18.11 -5.48 9.87
N TYR A 167 18.91 -5.99 8.94
CA TYR A 167 19.86 -5.23 8.15
C TYR A 167 19.87 -5.74 6.69
N HIS A 168 20.34 -4.89 5.77
CA HIS A 168 20.57 -5.25 4.37
C HIS A 168 22.01 -5.76 4.16
N ASP A 169 22.86 -4.98 3.48
CA ASP A 169 24.14 -5.44 2.92
C ASP A 169 25.38 -4.98 3.70
N PRO A 170 25.48 -3.74 4.23
CA PRO A 170 26.47 -3.45 5.26
C PRO A 170 25.86 -3.63 6.66
N ALA A 171 26.68 -4.08 7.60
CA ALA A 171 26.36 -4.17 9.03
C ALA A 171 25.77 -2.88 9.64
N THR A 172 26.05 -1.74 8.99
CA THR A 172 25.63 -0.41 9.39
C THR A 172 24.23 -0.03 8.92
N ASN A 173 23.59 -0.75 7.99
CA ASN A 173 22.31 -0.34 7.40
C ASN A 173 21.15 -1.14 7.97
N THR A 174 20.36 -0.49 8.84
CA THR A 174 19.12 -1.06 9.39
C THR A 174 18.06 -1.14 8.29
N SER A 175 17.39 -2.27 8.18
CA SER A 175 16.27 -2.48 7.24
C SER A 175 14.98 -2.63 8.03
N LEU A 176 14.24 -1.53 8.20
CA LEU A 176 12.96 -1.59 8.90
C LEU A 176 11.89 -2.34 8.09
N VAL A 177 12.04 -2.42 6.78
CA VAL A 177 11.13 -3.18 5.90
C VAL A 177 11.29 -4.69 6.15
N MET A 178 12.48 -5.11 6.58
CA MET A 178 12.76 -6.48 7.00
C MET A 178 12.26 -6.81 8.42
N LEU A 179 11.62 -5.87 9.13
CA LEU A 179 11.00 -6.10 10.44
C LEU A 179 9.67 -6.86 10.37
N GLY A 180 9.49 -7.75 9.39
CA GLY A 180 8.27 -8.48 8.99
C GLY A 180 7.28 -8.99 10.07
N LEU A 181 7.64 -8.97 11.36
CA LEU A 181 6.82 -9.41 12.49
C LEU A 181 6.93 -8.55 13.77
N ALA A 182 7.48 -7.32 13.74
CA ALA A 182 7.40 -6.44 14.91
C ALA A 182 5.95 -6.04 15.27
N LEU A 183 5.02 -6.33 14.36
CA LEU A 183 3.59 -6.16 14.47
C LEU A 183 2.98 -7.53 14.84
N ASP A 184 2.60 -7.78 16.09
CA ASP A 184 1.87 -9.01 16.50
C ASP A 184 0.52 -9.23 15.75
N LYS A 185 0.15 -8.29 14.87
CA LYS A 185 -1.05 -8.29 14.05
C LYS A 185 -0.71 -8.82 12.65
N LYS A 186 -1.24 -9.99 12.31
CA LYS A 186 -1.06 -10.60 10.98
C LYS A 186 -2.04 -10.03 9.96
N VAL A 187 -1.58 -9.85 8.72
CA VAL A 187 -2.43 -9.54 7.57
C VAL A 187 -3.42 -10.70 7.32
N LYS A 188 -4.68 -10.34 7.07
CA LYS A 188 -5.78 -11.30 6.90
C LYS A 188 -6.56 -11.00 5.63
N THR A 189 -7.12 -12.05 5.05
CA THR A 189 -8.11 -11.93 3.97
C THR A 189 -9.48 -11.59 4.54
N GLY A 190 -10.43 -11.22 3.68
CA GLY A 190 -11.84 -11.06 4.08
C GLY A 190 -12.49 -12.31 4.68
N TYR A 191 -11.84 -13.47 4.59
CA TYR A 191 -12.26 -14.74 5.18
C TYR A 191 -11.43 -15.15 6.42
N ASP A 192 -10.68 -14.21 7.02
CA ASP A 192 -9.84 -14.41 8.22
C ASP A 192 -8.70 -15.44 8.01
N LYS A 193 -8.34 -15.73 6.75
CA LYS A 193 -7.15 -16.53 6.41
C LYS A 193 -5.92 -15.63 6.37
N THR A 194 -4.77 -16.11 6.87
CA THR A 194 -3.48 -15.41 6.74
C THR A 194 -2.80 -15.77 5.42
N LEU A 195 -1.86 -14.95 4.95
CA LEU A 195 -1.08 -15.25 3.74
C LEU A 195 -0.34 -16.60 3.87
N ARG A 196 0.25 -16.86 5.03
CA ARG A 196 0.90 -18.14 5.33
C ARG A 196 -0.05 -19.33 5.18
N TYR A 197 -1.28 -19.19 5.65
CA TYR A 197 -2.29 -20.25 5.52
C TYR A 197 -2.65 -20.51 4.05
N ILE A 198 -2.70 -19.47 3.21
CA ILE A 198 -2.94 -19.62 1.76
C ILE A 198 -1.77 -20.38 1.09
N VAL A 199 -0.53 -19.98 1.39
CA VAL A 199 0.67 -20.63 0.84
C VAL A 199 0.79 -22.08 1.32
N TYR A 200 0.35 -22.37 2.54
CA TYR A 200 0.29 -23.74 3.06
C TYR A 200 -0.82 -24.56 2.40
N ASP A 201 -2.01 -23.98 2.13
CA ASP A 201 -3.09 -24.65 1.38
C ASP A 201 -2.61 -25.03 -0.05
N ASP A 202 -1.71 -24.24 -0.64
CA ASP A 202 -1.10 -24.54 -1.95
C ASP A 202 -0.05 -25.68 -1.89
N PHE A 203 0.45 -26.05 -0.71
CA PHE A 203 1.49 -27.06 -0.57
C PHE A 203 1.04 -28.43 -1.10
N GLY A 204 1.79 -28.95 -2.07
CA GLY A 204 1.52 -30.27 -2.67
C GLY A 204 0.39 -30.30 -3.69
N LEU A 205 -0.26 -29.17 -3.99
CA LEU A 205 -1.19 -29.06 -5.12
C LEU A 205 -0.39 -29.07 -6.43
N ARG A 206 -0.73 -30.01 -7.33
CA ARG A 206 0.00 -30.19 -8.59
C ARG A 206 -0.54 -29.36 -9.75
N ASP A 207 -1.82 -28.99 -9.69
CA ASP A 207 -2.57 -28.45 -10.83
C ASP A 207 -3.21 -27.07 -10.56
N SER A 208 -3.06 -26.53 -9.35
CA SER A 208 -3.64 -25.24 -8.94
C SER A 208 -2.75 -24.56 -7.90
N HIS A 209 -2.44 -23.29 -8.11
CA HIS A 209 -1.80 -22.42 -7.13
C HIS A 209 -2.66 -21.16 -6.93
N SER A 210 -2.47 -20.49 -5.81
CA SER A 210 -3.16 -19.25 -5.51
C SER A 210 -2.42 -18.06 -6.13
N VAL A 211 -3.19 -17.09 -6.64
CA VAL A 211 -2.69 -15.75 -6.96
C VAL A 211 -3.23 -14.81 -5.90
N VAL A 212 -2.35 -14.09 -5.21
CA VAL A 212 -2.73 -13.20 -4.12
C VAL A 212 -2.38 -11.77 -4.50
N ALA A 213 -3.38 -10.88 -4.56
CA ALA A 213 -3.15 -9.46 -4.77
C ALA A 213 -3.26 -8.71 -3.42
N MET A 214 -2.18 -8.05 -3.04
CA MET A 214 -2.03 -7.26 -1.82
C MET A 214 -2.05 -5.78 -2.18
N VAL A 215 -3.17 -5.12 -1.93
CA VAL A 215 -3.37 -3.70 -2.32
C VAL A 215 -3.64 -2.87 -1.08
N ALA A 216 -2.71 -1.96 -0.79
CA ALA A 216 -2.80 -1.04 0.33
C ALA A 216 -1.88 0.16 0.14
N PRO A 217 -2.13 1.27 0.87
CA PRO A 217 -1.27 2.45 0.86
C PRO A 217 0.22 2.15 1.11
N PRO A 218 1.15 3.00 0.61
CA PRO A 218 2.56 2.95 1.00
C PRO A 218 2.71 2.90 2.53
N GLY A 219 3.63 2.09 3.04
CA GLY A 219 3.86 1.98 4.49
C GLY A 219 2.91 1.09 5.28
N SER A 220 1.93 0.45 4.63
CA SER A 220 0.97 -0.47 5.29
C SER A 220 1.56 -1.82 5.71
N GLY A 221 2.82 -2.13 5.34
CA GLY A 221 3.47 -3.41 5.68
C GLY A 221 3.32 -4.51 4.63
N LYS A 222 3.05 -4.15 3.36
CA LYS A 222 2.98 -5.09 2.23
C LYS A 222 4.26 -5.93 2.10
N THR A 223 5.39 -5.27 1.87
CA THR A 223 6.72 -5.89 1.74
C THR A 223 7.12 -6.62 3.02
N ALA A 224 6.84 -6.04 4.19
CA ALA A 224 7.07 -6.69 5.48
C ALA A 224 6.34 -8.04 5.61
N THR A 225 5.15 -8.17 5.03
CA THR A 225 4.39 -9.44 5.00
C THR A 225 5.05 -10.48 4.08
N VAL A 226 5.71 -10.06 3.00
CA VAL A 226 6.51 -10.95 2.15
C VAL A 226 7.77 -11.41 2.88
N VAL A 227 8.42 -10.51 3.62
CA VAL A 227 9.56 -10.88 4.47
C VAL A 227 9.15 -11.86 5.57
N ASP A 228 7.96 -11.67 6.17
CA ASP A 228 7.39 -12.64 7.10
C ASP A 228 7.20 -14.02 6.46
N LEU A 229 6.69 -14.04 5.22
CA LEU A 229 6.53 -15.27 4.47
C LEU A 229 7.89 -15.92 4.16
N ALA A 230 8.91 -15.10 3.88
CA ALA A 230 10.28 -15.55 3.69
C ALA A 230 10.93 -16.11 4.96
N ALA A 231 10.31 -16.01 6.14
CA ALA A 231 10.79 -16.72 7.33
C ALA A 231 10.51 -18.23 7.25
N GLU A 232 9.51 -18.66 6.46
CA GLU A 232 9.03 -20.05 6.41
C GLU A 232 9.03 -20.65 4.99
N HIS A 233 9.02 -19.83 3.94
CA HIS A 233 8.94 -20.29 2.55
C HIS A 233 9.99 -19.59 1.67
N PHE A 234 10.43 -20.24 0.60
CA PHE A 234 11.42 -19.66 -0.30
C PHE A 234 10.72 -18.71 -1.26
N VAL A 235 10.99 -17.41 -1.13
CA VAL A 235 10.38 -16.35 -1.92
C VAL A 235 11.35 -15.90 -3.02
N VAL A 236 10.99 -16.08 -4.28
CA VAL A 236 11.62 -15.38 -5.42
C VAL A 236 11.00 -14.00 -5.51
N TYR A 237 11.77 -12.98 -5.17
CA TYR A 237 11.32 -11.62 -5.00
C TYR A 237 11.72 -10.76 -6.20
N PHE A 238 10.76 -10.02 -6.74
CA PHE A 238 10.96 -9.01 -7.77
C PHE A 238 10.54 -7.66 -7.22
N ALA A 239 11.44 -6.67 -7.24
CA ALA A 239 11.04 -5.28 -7.01
C ALA A 239 10.80 -4.62 -8.37
N CYS A 240 9.54 -4.41 -8.73
CA CYS A 240 9.21 -3.75 -9.99
C CYS A 240 9.73 -2.32 -9.95
N CYS A 241 10.47 -1.92 -10.97
CA CYS A 241 11.05 -0.58 -11.08
C CYS A 241 11.23 -0.20 -12.54
N SER A 242 11.02 1.07 -12.86
CA SER A 242 11.28 1.64 -14.19
C SER A 242 12.66 2.28 -14.23
N ALA A 243 13.26 2.36 -15.43
CA ALA A 243 14.60 2.92 -15.61
C ALA A 243 14.72 4.42 -15.26
N GLY A 244 13.58 5.12 -15.16
CA GLY A 244 13.49 6.55 -14.82
C GLY A 244 12.99 6.85 -13.41
N ALA A 245 12.70 5.83 -12.58
CA ALA A 245 12.22 6.04 -11.23
C ALA A 245 13.29 6.74 -10.36
N THR A 246 12.95 7.91 -9.84
CA THR A 246 13.82 8.69 -8.92
C THR A 246 13.60 8.32 -7.46
N ASP A 247 12.43 7.74 -7.14
CA ASP A 247 12.13 7.20 -5.82
C ASP A 247 12.82 5.83 -5.69
N SER A 248 13.72 5.71 -4.73
CA SER A 248 14.43 4.47 -4.44
C SER A 248 13.47 3.53 -3.70
N PRO A 249 13.01 2.42 -4.30
CA PRO A 249 12.31 1.38 -3.54
C PRO A 249 13.22 0.88 -2.40
N ASP A 250 12.59 0.35 -1.36
CA ASP A 250 13.29 -0.25 -0.21
C ASP A 250 14.27 -1.36 -0.64
N PHE A 251 13.96 -2.01 -1.78
CA PHE A 251 14.83 -2.95 -2.47
C PHE A 251 15.00 -2.54 -3.93
N LYS A 252 16.24 -2.43 -4.39
CA LYS A 252 16.55 -2.23 -5.80
C LYS A 252 16.74 -3.58 -6.48
N ASP A 253 16.05 -3.80 -7.60
CA ASP A 253 16.23 -4.98 -8.44
C ASP A 253 16.78 -4.58 -9.82
N PRO A 254 18.12 -4.50 -9.98
CA PRO A 254 18.72 -4.12 -11.27
C PRO A 254 18.39 -5.10 -12.39
N ASN A 255 18.10 -6.36 -12.07
CA ASN A 255 17.74 -7.36 -13.07
C ASN A 255 16.33 -7.11 -13.61
N PHE A 256 15.40 -6.67 -12.75
CA PHE A 256 14.09 -6.22 -13.21
C PHE A 256 14.17 -4.96 -14.09
N VAL A 257 15.04 -3.99 -13.77
CA VAL A 257 15.28 -2.83 -14.65
C VAL A 257 15.74 -3.28 -16.03
N ASN A 258 16.65 -4.25 -16.11
CA ASN A 258 17.13 -4.79 -17.38
C ASN A 258 16.02 -5.56 -18.12
N LEU A 259 15.20 -6.33 -17.40
CA LEU A 259 14.01 -6.98 -17.96
C LEU A 259 13.04 -5.96 -18.55
N ALA A 260 12.75 -4.88 -17.84
CA ALA A 260 11.86 -3.80 -18.31
C ALA A 260 12.37 -3.18 -19.62
N LYS A 261 13.68 -2.86 -19.69
CA LYS A 261 14.31 -2.33 -20.90
C LYS A 261 14.24 -3.30 -22.08
N ASP A 262 14.49 -4.59 -21.84
CA ASP A 262 14.40 -5.62 -22.88
C ASP A 262 12.96 -5.72 -23.42
N VAL A 263 11.96 -5.67 -22.54
CA VAL A 263 10.54 -5.75 -22.90
C VAL A 263 10.10 -4.53 -23.72
N GLU A 264 10.54 -3.34 -23.36
CA GLU A 264 10.29 -2.12 -24.15
C GLU A 264 10.94 -2.19 -25.53
N ARG A 265 12.17 -2.73 -25.61
CA ARG A 265 12.85 -2.96 -26.89
C ARG A 265 12.09 -3.98 -27.75
N ILE A 266 11.63 -5.10 -27.18
CA ILE A 266 10.84 -6.11 -27.90
C ILE A 266 9.60 -5.48 -28.54
N TYR A 267 8.88 -4.63 -27.82
CA TYR A 267 7.73 -3.94 -28.38
C TYR A 267 8.17 -2.99 -29.51
N THR A 268 9.21 -2.18 -29.29
CA THR A 268 9.70 -1.19 -30.26
C THR A 268 10.17 -1.83 -31.55
N ASP A 269 10.92 -2.94 -31.48
CA ASP A 269 11.44 -3.70 -32.63
C ASP A 269 10.34 -4.43 -33.43
N ARG A 270 9.13 -4.50 -32.90
CA ARG A 270 7.97 -5.16 -33.54
C ARG A 270 6.92 -4.16 -33.99
N ALA A 271 6.82 -3.02 -33.32
CA ALA A 271 5.88 -1.96 -33.60
C ALA A 271 6.51 -0.91 -34.55
N ASP A 272 6.99 -1.35 -35.71
CA ASP A 272 7.58 -0.47 -36.74
C ASP A 272 6.60 0.63 -37.21
N ARG A 273 5.28 0.37 -37.10
CA ARG A 273 4.20 1.33 -37.32
C ARG A 273 3.00 1.00 -36.43
N GLU A 274 2.14 1.99 -36.19
CA GLU A 274 0.86 1.71 -35.51
C GLU A 274 0.00 0.75 -36.37
N PRO A 275 -0.56 -0.31 -35.76
CA PRO A 275 -1.44 -1.23 -36.46
C PRO A 275 -2.69 -0.50 -36.97
N THR A 276 -3.00 -0.68 -38.25
CA THR A 276 -4.10 0.02 -38.94
C THR A 276 -5.37 -0.81 -39.03
N THR A 277 -5.27 -2.12 -38.76
CA THR A 277 -6.39 -3.05 -38.74
C THR A 277 -6.43 -3.81 -37.42
N LEU A 278 -7.61 -4.33 -37.08
CA LEU A 278 -7.77 -5.21 -35.92
C LEU A 278 -6.87 -6.44 -36.02
N ASP A 279 -6.80 -7.09 -37.19
CA ASP A 279 -6.03 -8.31 -37.33
C ASP A 279 -4.50 -8.05 -37.17
N GLU A 280 -3.99 -6.92 -37.70
CA GLU A 280 -2.59 -6.48 -37.45
C GLU A 280 -2.31 -6.23 -35.97
N LEU A 281 -3.25 -5.62 -35.24
CA LEU A 281 -3.14 -5.38 -33.81
C LEU A 281 -3.11 -6.71 -33.03
N LEU A 282 -4.00 -7.65 -33.37
CA LEU A 282 -4.08 -8.95 -32.69
C LEU A 282 -2.80 -9.77 -32.90
N ASP A 283 -2.25 -9.72 -34.12
CA ASP A 283 -1.00 -10.41 -34.46
C ASP A 283 0.20 -9.77 -33.73
N LEU A 284 0.28 -8.44 -33.70
CA LEU A 284 1.33 -7.72 -32.96
C LEU A 284 1.25 -8.02 -31.46
N ASP A 285 0.08 -7.87 -30.85
CA ASP A 285 -0.14 -8.10 -29.42
C ASP A 285 0.19 -9.55 -29.02
N SER A 286 -0.25 -10.53 -29.81
CA SER A 286 0.05 -11.95 -29.56
C SER A 286 1.53 -12.26 -29.70
N ASN A 287 2.20 -11.72 -30.74
CA ASN A 287 3.63 -11.92 -30.97
C ASN A 287 4.47 -11.29 -29.86
N VAL A 288 4.18 -10.03 -29.51
CA VAL A 288 4.90 -9.31 -28.47
C VAL A 288 4.72 -10.00 -27.12
N LYS A 289 3.49 -10.39 -26.75
CA LYS A 289 3.24 -11.11 -25.49
C LYS A 289 3.97 -12.44 -25.43
N ALA A 290 4.07 -13.17 -26.53
CA ALA A 290 4.83 -14.41 -26.59
C ALA A 290 6.32 -14.15 -26.30
N LEU A 291 6.96 -13.22 -27.03
CA LEU A 291 8.38 -12.87 -26.83
C LEU A 291 8.68 -12.32 -25.44
N ILE A 292 7.77 -11.50 -24.89
CA ILE A 292 7.86 -11.03 -23.50
C ILE A 292 7.81 -12.23 -22.55
N GLY A 293 6.90 -13.18 -22.77
CA GLY A 293 6.80 -14.41 -21.99
C GLY A 293 8.12 -15.20 -21.98
N GLU A 294 8.74 -15.40 -23.16
CA GLU A 294 10.04 -16.08 -23.28
C GLU A 294 11.13 -15.36 -22.46
N ARG A 295 11.16 -14.03 -22.50
CA ARG A 295 12.13 -13.23 -21.74
C ARG A 295 11.89 -13.29 -20.23
N VAL A 296 10.63 -13.36 -19.79
CA VAL A 296 10.25 -13.54 -18.38
C VAL A 296 10.61 -14.95 -17.88
N GLU A 297 10.38 -15.98 -18.69
CA GLU A 297 10.76 -17.37 -18.38
C GLU A 297 12.27 -17.49 -18.16
N LEU A 298 13.09 -16.84 -18.99
CA LEU A 298 14.54 -16.77 -18.82
C LEU A 298 14.94 -16.09 -17.49
N GLU A 299 14.29 -14.99 -17.14
CA GLU A 299 14.56 -14.27 -15.88
C GLU A 299 14.26 -15.15 -14.66
N ILE A 300 13.13 -15.86 -14.68
CA ILE A 300 12.77 -16.79 -13.61
C ILE A 300 13.77 -17.93 -13.54
N LEU A 301 14.14 -18.52 -14.69
CA LEU A 301 15.13 -19.58 -14.73
C LEU A 301 16.43 -19.14 -14.07
N ALA A 302 16.93 -17.93 -14.35
CA ALA A 302 18.13 -17.40 -13.70
C ALA A 302 18.01 -17.37 -12.17
N ARG A 303 16.87 -16.90 -11.64
CA ARG A 303 16.61 -16.84 -10.19
C ARG A 303 16.46 -18.21 -9.54
N LEU A 304 15.84 -19.16 -10.23
CA LEU A 304 15.69 -20.54 -9.73
C LEU A 304 17.01 -21.31 -9.80
N VAL A 305 17.83 -21.10 -10.83
CA VAL A 305 19.20 -21.64 -10.90
C VAL A 305 20.03 -21.07 -9.76
N PHE A 306 19.90 -19.78 -9.43
CA PHE A 306 20.55 -19.18 -8.27
C PHE A 306 20.10 -19.80 -6.94
N LEU A 307 18.79 -20.03 -6.74
CA LEU A 307 18.26 -20.74 -5.57
C LEU A 307 18.85 -22.16 -5.48
N GLN A 308 18.83 -22.90 -6.59
CA GLN A 308 19.39 -24.24 -6.64
C GLN A 308 20.90 -24.25 -6.34
N LEU A 309 21.65 -23.27 -6.85
CA LEU A 309 23.07 -23.08 -6.57
C LEU A 309 23.32 -22.95 -5.07
N LEU A 310 22.56 -22.09 -4.39
CA LEU A 310 22.68 -21.87 -2.95
C LEU A 310 22.28 -23.12 -2.15
N LEU A 311 21.22 -23.81 -2.53
CA LEU A 311 20.79 -25.06 -1.88
C LEU A 311 21.82 -26.19 -2.04
N ASN A 312 22.48 -26.27 -3.20
CA ASN A 312 23.55 -27.25 -3.43
C ASN A 312 24.78 -26.95 -2.58
N ASN A 313 25.15 -25.66 -2.45
CA ASN A 313 26.29 -25.23 -1.65
C ASN A 313 26.01 -25.34 -0.14
N ASN A 314 24.78 -25.07 0.27
CA ASN A 314 24.33 -25.15 1.65
C ASN A 314 22.94 -25.83 1.73
N PRO A 315 22.88 -27.15 1.96
CA PRO A 315 21.61 -27.86 2.14
C PRO A 315 20.77 -27.37 3.32
N LYS A 316 21.38 -26.67 4.28
CA LYS A 316 20.71 -26.06 5.44
C LYS A 316 20.36 -24.58 5.23
N LEU A 317 20.39 -24.09 4.00
CA LEU A 317 19.95 -22.74 3.67
C LEU A 317 18.52 -22.53 4.19
N GLU A 318 18.34 -21.50 5.00
CA GLU A 318 17.04 -21.08 5.51
C GLU A 318 16.36 -20.16 4.49
N PRO A 319 15.02 -20.15 4.38
CA PRO A 319 14.35 -19.35 3.36
C PRO A 319 14.63 -17.84 3.48
N ILE A 320 14.76 -17.32 4.70
CA ILE A 320 15.07 -15.90 4.94
C ILE A 320 16.50 -15.54 4.52
N GLN A 321 17.43 -16.51 4.53
CA GLN A 321 18.78 -16.30 4.03
C GLN A 321 18.76 -16.15 2.51
N TYR A 322 17.99 -16.98 1.80
CA TYR A 322 17.79 -16.81 0.36
C TYR A 322 17.18 -15.45 0.00
N PHE A 323 16.19 -15.00 0.77
CA PHE A 323 15.60 -13.67 0.59
C PHE A 323 16.61 -12.53 0.75
N ARG A 324 17.54 -12.64 1.71
CA ARG A 324 18.62 -11.65 1.89
C ARG A 324 19.63 -11.71 0.75
N GLU A 325 20.10 -12.90 0.39
CA GLU A 325 21.11 -13.08 -0.66
C GLU A 325 20.63 -12.49 -1.99
N GLN A 326 19.38 -12.73 -2.40
CA GLN A 326 18.88 -12.19 -3.68
C GLN A 326 18.72 -10.66 -3.67
N THR A 327 18.39 -10.07 -2.50
CA THR A 327 18.11 -8.63 -2.38
C THR A 327 19.36 -7.80 -2.07
N THR A 328 20.51 -8.44 -1.93
CA THR A 328 21.82 -7.82 -1.64
C THR A 328 22.82 -8.20 -2.74
N GLY A 329 23.86 -8.98 -2.43
CA GLY A 329 24.94 -9.31 -3.36
C GLY A 329 24.57 -10.29 -4.49
N GLY A 330 23.53 -11.10 -4.31
CA GLY A 330 23.09 -12.11 -5.28
C GLY A 330 22.53 -11.54 -6.58
N ALA A 331 22.10 -10.27 -6.60
CA ALA A 331 21.57 -9.63 -7.80
C ALA A 331 22.57 -9.65 -8.96
N SER A 332 23.86 -9.46 -8.70
CA SER A 332 24.92 -9.54 -9.71
C SER A 332 25.03 -10.95 -10.33
N THR A 333 25.02 -11.98 -9.49
CA THR A 333 25.08 -13.39 -9.91
C THR A 333 23.85 -13.78 -10.73
N ILE A 334 22.66 -13.31 -10.34
CA ILE A 334 21.42 -13.52 -11.11
C ILE A 334 21.53 -12.86 -12.49
N GLY A 335 22.08 -11.64 -12.57
CA GLY A 335 22.31 -10.95 -13.83
C GLY A 335 23.27 -11.70 -14.76
N GLU A 336 24.40 -12.17 -14.23
CA GLU A 336 25.35 -13.00 -15.00
C GLU A 336 24.73 -14.33 -15.47
N LEU A 337 23.89 -14.95 -14.64
CA LEU A 337 23.14 -16.15 -15.02
C LEU A 337 22.16 -15.85 -16.15
N ALA A 338 21.41 -14.74 -16.07
CA ALA A 338 20.51 -14.32 -17.13
C ALA A 338 21.27 -14.06 -18.45
N ASP A 339 22.42 -13.39 -18.39
CA ASP A 339 23.28 -13.15 -19.55
C ASP A 339 23.78 -14.45 -20.17
N ARG A 340 24.18 -15.42 -19.34
CA ARG A 340 24.60 -16.74 -19.83
C ARG A 340 23.44 -17.51 -20.46
N LEU A 341 22.25 -17.42 -19.88
CA LEU A 341 21.06 -18.11 -20.38
C LEU A 341 20.55 -17.52 -21.70
N ARG A 342 20.83 -16.23 -22.00
CA ARG A 342 20.48 -15.61 -23.29
C ARG A 342 21.12 -16.27 -24.50
N GLU A 343 22.17 -17.08 -24.33
CA GLU A 343 22.82 -17.81 -25.42
C GLU A 343 21.97 -18.99 -25.94
N TYR A 344 20.97 -19.46 -25.20
CA TYR A 344 20.18 -20.64 -25.53
C TYR A 344 18.87 -20.29 -26.25
N ASP A 345 18.33 -21.23 -27.03
CA ASP A 345 17.00 -21.08 -27.64
C ASP A 345 15.87 -21.24 -26.61
N ASN A 346 14.68 -20.72 -26.95
CA ASN A 346 13.53 -20.73 -26.03
C ASN A 346 13.11 -22.15 -25.61
N ASN A 347 13.14 -23.12 -26.54
CA ASN A 347 12.80 -24.52 -26.22
C ASN A 347 13.75 -25.10 -25.17
N THR A 348 15.04 -24.76 -25.26
CA THR A 348 16.05 -25.14 -24.28
C THR A 348 15.80 -24.46 -22.94
N ILE A 349 15.47 -23.16 -22.93
CA ILE A 349 15.11 -22.42 -21.71
C ILE A 349 13.91 -23.06 -21.01
N GLN A 350 12.85 -23.39 -21.73
CA GLN A 350 11.67 -24.06 -21.17
C GLN A 350 11.98 -25.44 -20.60
N ALA A 351 12.82 -26.22 -21.30
CA ALA A 351 13.26 -27.53 -20.81
C ALA A 351 14.14 -27.39 -19.55
N MET A 352 15.04 -26.41 -19.51
CA MET A 352 15.85 -26.08 -18.34
C MET A 352 14.99 -25.63 -17.16
N LEU A 353 14.00 -24.76 -17.41
CA LEU A 353 13.06 -24.28 -16.39
C LEU A 353 12.31 -25.45 -15.75
N HIS A 354 11.74 -26.34 -16.57
CA HIS A 354 11.03 -27.52 -16.07
C HIS A 354 11.91 -28.45 -15.21
N GLU A 355 13.16 -28.66 -15.63
CA GLU A 355 14.12 -29.48 -14.88
C GLU A 355 14.51 -28.83 -13.55
N VAL A 356 14.81 -27.52 -13.56
CA VAL A 356 15.15 -26.76 -12.35
C VAL A 356 13.96 -26.69 -11.39
N GLU A 357 12.75 -26.42 -11.87
CA GLU A 357 11.52 -26.44 -11.07
C GLU A 357 11.33 -27.78 -10.36
N THR A 358 11.46 -28.89 -11.09
CA THR A 358 11.33 -30.24 -10.54
C THR A 358 12.36 -30.50 -9.44
N LYS A 359 13.59 -30.02 -9.66
CA LYS A 359 14.69 -30.17 -8.70
C LYS A 359 14.49 -29.31 -7.47
N VAL A 360 14.12 -28.04 -7.64
CA VAL A 360 13.80 -27.13 -6.54
C VAL A 360 12.61 -27.66 -5.73
N ASP A 361 11.52 -28.05 -6.37
CA ASP A 361 10.34 -28.64 -5.70
C ASP A 361 10.72 -29.86 -4.86
N SER A 362 11.58 -30.74 -5.41
CA SER A 362 12.06 -31.90 -4.65
C SER A 362 12.90 -31.52 -3.42
N LEU A 363 13.72 -30.46 -3.51
CA LEU A 363 14.56 -29.98 -2.41
C LEU A 363 13.73 -29.27 -1.33
N LEU A 364 12.72 -28.50 -1.74
CA LEU A 364 11.82 -27.77 -0.84
C LEU A 364 10.80 -28.69 -0.15
N GLY A 365 10.25 -29.65 -0.89
CA GLY A 365 9.26 -30.61 -0.38
C GLY A 365 9.78 -31.47 0.76
N VAL A 366 11.07 -31.84 0.74
CA VAL A 366 11.74 -32.56 1.85
C VAL A 366 11.75 -31.73 3.14
N LYS A 367 11.81 -30.40 3.03
CA LYS A 367 11.82 -29.47 4.16
C LYS A 367 10.43 -28.99 4.57
N GLY A 368 9.40 -29.30 3.78
CA GLY A 368 8.03 -28.79 4.00
C GLY A 368 7.88 -27.30 3.67
N ASN A 369 8.78 -26.73 2.87
CA ASN A 369 8.70 -25.34 2.42
C ASN A 369 8.00 -25.27 1.05
N CYS A 370 7.42 -24.10 0.73
CA CYS A 370 6.84 -23.80 -0.60
C CYS A 370 7.74 -22.84 -1.37
N LEU A 371 7.59 -22.83 -2.70
CA LEU A 371 8.09 -21.77 -3.56
C LEU A 371 7.01 -20.69 -3.71
N VAL A 372 7.41 -19.43 -3.55
CA VAL A 372 6.55 -18.26 -3.71
C VAL A 372 7.24 -17.29 -4.66
N ILE A 373 6.49 -16.67 -5.56
CA ILE A 373 6.97 -15.56 -6.40
C ILE A 373 6.28 -14.29 -5.93
N ALA A 374 7.04 -13.28 -5.53
CA ALA A 374 6.51 -12.01 -5.05
C ALA A 374 6.90 -10.88 -6.02
N LEU A 375 5.89 -10.17 -6.55
CA LEU A 375 6.05 -8.96 -7.36
C LEU A 375 5.75 -7.73 -6.51
N ASP A 376 6.77 -7.10 -5.95
CA ASP A 376 6.60 -5.85 -5.22
C ASP A 376 6.53 -4.65 -6.17
N GLU A 377 5.75 -3.65 -5.77
CA GLU A 377 5.39 -2.47 -6.57
C GLU A 377 4.91 -2.77 -8.00
N ALA A 378 4.12 -3.84 -8.14
CA ALA A 378 3.60 -4.35 -9.41
C ALA A 378 2.81 -3.31 -10.26
N HIS A 379 2.31 -2.26 -9.62
CA HIS A 379 1.65 -1.15 -10.30
C HIS A 379 2.58 -0.38 -11.26
N ILE A 380 3.91 -0.43 -11.05
CA ILE A 380 4.91 0.13 -11.97
C ILE A 380 4.94 -0.66 -13.27
N ALA A 381 4.93 -2.00 -13.19
CA ALA A 381 4.83 -2.86 -14.37
C ALA A 381 3.51 -2.69 -15.11
N GLU A 382 2.46 -2.24 -14.43
CA GLU A 382 1.17 -1.96 -15.05
C GLU A 382 1.14 -0.60 -15.77
N LYS A 383 1.55 0.48 -15.09
CA LYS A 383 1.32 1.86 -15.55
C LYS A 383 2.55 2.55 -16.15
N GLU A 384 3.76 2.06 -15.93
CA GLU A 384 4.98 2.69 -16.44
C GLU A 384 5.62 1.90 -17.57
N ILE A 385 5.63 0.58 -17.48
CA ILE A 385 6.28 -0.29 -18.48
C ILE A 385 5.25 -0.75 -19.51
N LEU A 386 5.48 -0.39 -20.78
CA LEU A 386 4.53 -0.63 -21.87
C LEU A 386 3.12 -0.08 -21.60
N ALA A 387 3.03 1.04 -20.87
CA ALA A 387 1.77 1.68 -20.50
C ALA A 387 0.85 1.87 -21.73
N ASP A 388 -0.37 1.33 -21.61
CA ASP A 388 -1.40 1.32 -22.65
C ASP A 388 -1.00 0.76 -24.02
N LYS A 389 0.08 -0.03 -24.10
CA LYS A 389 0.57 -0.60 -25.37
C LYS A 389 -0.08 -1.94 -25.71
N LEU A 390 -0.44 -2.74 -24.71
CA LEU A 390 -1.01 -4.08 -24.89
C LEU A 390 -2.53 -4.08 -24.71
N VAL A 391 -3.17 -5.17 -25.08
CA VAL A 391 -4.64 -5.33 -25.02
C VAL A 391 -5.05 -6.38 -23.99
N SER A 392 -6.17 -6.17 -23.30
CA SER A 392 -6.75 -7.14 -22.37
C SER A 392 -7.09 -8.46 -23.06
N PRO A 393 -6.66 -9.61 -22.52
CA PRO A 393 -7.00 -10.91 -23.10
C PRO A 393 -8.50 -11.22 -23.10
N PHE A 394 -9.27 -10.64 -22.17
CA PHE A 394 -10.74 -10.69 -22.20
C PHE A 394 -11.32 -10.00 -23.44
N ALA A 395 -10.74 -8.86 -23.83
CA ALA A 395 -11.15 -8.14 -25.03
C ALA A 395 -10.88 -8.95 -26.31
N MET A 396 -9.78 -9.71 -26.32
CA MET A 396 -9.40 -10.60 -27.43
C MET A 396 -10.39 -11.77 -27.61
N ALA A 397 -11.05 -12.20 -26.53
CA ALA A 397 -11.98 -13.33 -26.53
C ALA A 397 -13.42 -12.97 -26.96
N LYS A 398 -13.81 -11.69 -26.93
CA LYS A 398 -15.15 -11.23 -27.33
C LYS A 398 -15.19 -10.72 -28.77
N SER A 399 -16.34 -10.93 -29.42
CA SER A 399 -16.63 -10.51 -30.80
C SER A 399 -16.30 -9.04 -31.08
N ARG A 400 -15.72 -8.79 -32.28
CA ARG A 400 -15.13 -7.56 -32.84
C ARG A 400 -15.80 -6.18 -32.57
N GLY A 401 -17.05 -6.13 -32.10
CA GLY A 401 -17.85 -4.90 -32.02
C GLY A 401 -17.68 -4.02 -30.78
N GLY A 402 -16.78 -4.33 -29.85
CA GLY A 402 -16.64 -3.59 -28.57
C GLY A 402 -15.22 -3.17 -28.18
N LEU A 403 -14.24 -3.37 -29.07
CA LEU A 403 -12.82 -3.08 -28.79
C LEU A 403 -12.48 -1.60 -29.00
N PHE A 404 -13.08 -0.98 -30.02
CA PHE A 404 -12.82 0.39 -30.41
C PHE A 404 -13.86 1.35 -29.84
N ASP A 405 -13.44 2.56 -29.51
CA ASP A 405 -14.29 3.68 -29.16
C ASP A 405 -14.83 4.40 -30.43
N ASP A 406 -15.62 5.46 -30.23
CA ASP A 406 -16.18 6.26 -31.32
C ASP A 406 -15.11 6.96 -32.19
N ASN A 407 -13.87 7.07 -31.69
CA ASN A 407 -12.71 7.62 -32.39
C ASN A 407 -11.87 6.53 -33.08
N ASN A 408 -12.36 5.29 -33.12
CA ASN A 408 -11.68 4.13 -33.67
C ASN A 408 -10.33 3.82 -32.96
N GLN A 409 -10.19 4.23 -31.70
CA GLN A 409 -9.08 3.87 -30.83
C GLN A 409 -9.48 2.72 -29.90
N ILE A 410 -8.52 1.90 -29.49
CA ILE A 410 -8.81 0.87 -28.48
C ILE A 410 -9.20 1.57 -27.18
N ARG A 411 -10.36 1.18 -26.65
CA ARG A 411 -10.89 1.68 -25.39
C ARG A 411 -9.85 1.56 -24.27
N SER A 412 -9.64 2.63 -23.52
CA SER A 412 -8.57 2.71 -22.50
C SER A 412 -8.73 1.65 -21.41
N GLU A 413 -9.95 1.28 -21.04
CA GLU A 413 -10.23 0.20 -20.08
C GLU A 413 -9.80 -1.19 -20.58
N LEU A 414 -9.55 -1.34 -21.88
CA LEU A 414 -9.05 -2.58 -22.49
C LEU A 414 -7.55 -2.54 -22.73
N ARG A 415 -6.87 -1.42 -22.45
CA ARG A 415 -5.42 -1.28 -22.57
C ARG A 415 -4.72 -1.88 -21.35
N ARG A 416 -3.51 -2.41 -21.57
CA ARG A 416 -2.69 -3.09 -20.57
C ARG A 416 -1.22 -2.70 -20.71
N GLY A 417 -0.48 -2.81 -19.61
CA GLY A 417 0.97 -2.71 -19.55
C GLY A 417 1.66 -4.06 -19.41
N PHE A 418 2.94 -4.04 -19.04
CA PHE A 418 3.79 -5.22 -18.88
C PHE A 418 3.32 -6.19 -17.78
N LEU A 419 2.59 -5.72 -16.77
CA LEU A 419 2.09 -6.59 -15.70
C LEU A 419 1.29 -7.80 -16.24
N THR A 420 0.47 -7.60 -17.28
CA THR A 420 -0.38 -8.67 -17.83
C THR A 420 0.42 -9.83 -18.45
N PRO A 421 1.36 -9.63 -19.39
CA PRO A 421 2.20 -10.73 -19.88
C PRO A 421 3.17 -11.27 -18.81
N LEU A 422 3.63 -10.42 -17.88
CA LEU A 422 4.46 -10.86 -16.76
C LEU A 422 3.75 -11.90 -15.91
N THR A 423 2.56 -11.59 -15.38
CA THR A 423 1.79 -12.53 -14.56
C THR A 423 1.32 -13.76 -15.35
N ALA A 424 1.02 -13.61 -16.64
CA ALA A 424 0.67 -14.74 -17.50
C ALA A 424 1.80 -15.77 -17.62
N ALA A 425 3.04 -15.31 -17.82
CA ALA A 425 4.21 -16.18 -17.83
C ALA A 425 4.47 -16.80 -16.45
N LEU A 426 4.32 -16.02 -15.37
CA LEU A 426 4.54 -16.49 -14.00
C LEU A 426 3.52 -17.53 -13.54
N ASN A 427 2.28 -17.46 -14.01
CA ASN A 427 1.24 -18.42 -13.70
C ASN A 427 1.46 -19.80 -14.36
N ASN A 428 2.49 -19.98 -15.20
CA ASN A 428 2.89 -21.31 -15.68
C ASN A 428 3.82 -22.03 -14.70
N ILE A 429 4.40 -21.31 -13.73
CA ILE A 429 5.30 -21.86 -12.72
C ILE A 429 4.50 -22.40 -11.54
N LYS A 430 4.96 -23.52 -10.97
CA LYS A 430 4.34 -24.15 -9.79
C LYS A 430 4.73 -23.42 -8.50
N ALA A 431 4.24 -22.20 -8.34
CA ALA A 431 4.48 -21.37 -7.15
C ALA A 431 3.24 -20.53 -6.81
N THR A 432 3.05 -20.21 -5.53
CA THR A 432 2.09 -19.17 -5.15
C THR A 432 2.59 -17.83 -5.69
N LEU A 433 1.75 -17.10 -6.43
CA LEU A 433 2.07 -15.77 -6.95
C LEU A 433 1.49 -14.71 -6.02
N VAL A 434 2.34 -13.83 -5.49
CA VAL A 434 1.95 -12.71 -4.62
C VAL A 434 2.28 -11.40 -5.33
N ILE A 435 1.27 -10.56 -5.54
CA ILE A 435 1.37 -9.30 -6.27
C ILE A 435 1.09 -8.18 -5.30
N LEU A 436 2.03 -7.27 -5.12
CA LEU A 436 1.93 -6.19 -4.15
C LEU A 436 1.93 -4.85 -4.87
N GLY A 437 1.08 -3.94 -4.40
CA GLY A 437 1.09 -2.58 -4.90
C GLY A 437 0.07 -1.69 -4.22
N THR A 438 -0.09 -0.50 -4.78
CA THR A 438 -0.92 0.56 -4.21
C THR A 438 -2.10 0.92 -5.10
N LYS A 439 -2.17 0.39 -6.33
CA LYS A 439 -3.25 0.67 -7.27
C LYS A 439 -4.40 -0.32 -7.19
N LEU A 440 -5.61 0.22 -7.33
CA LEU A 440 -6.86 -0.54 -7.29
C LEU A 440 -7.01 -1.51 -8.46
N SER A 441 -6.44 -1.18 -9.62
CA SER A 441 -6.45 -2.03 -10.82
C SER A 441 -5.82 -3.41 -10.59
N LEU A 442 -4.90 -3.53 -9.62
CA LEU A 442 -4.31 -4.81 -9.22
C LEU A 442 -5.32 -5.76 -8.56
N GLN A 443 -6.55 -5.33 -8.27
CA GLN A 443 -7.61 -6.20 -7.76
C GLN A 443 -8.48 -6.79 -8.88
N ASP A 444 -8.39 -6.22 -10.07
CA ASP A 444 -9.13 -6.67 -11.22
C ASP A 444 -8.41 -7.90 -11.81
N THR A 445 -9.14 -9.01 -11.87
CA THR A 445 -8.67 -10.22 -12.50
C THR A 445 -8.21 -9.97 -13.92
N ASP A 446 -8.85 -9.09 -14.69
CA ASP A 446 -8.49 -8.81 -16.09
C ASP A 446 -7.21 -7.98 -16.23
N HIS A 447 -6.76 -7.29 -15.18
CA HIS A 447 -5.49 -6.57 -15.14
C HIS A 447 -4.35 -7.49 -14.69
N VAL A 448 -4.64 -8.33 -13.71
CA VAL A 448 -3.67 -9.25 -13.10
C VAL A 448 -3.51 -10.56 -13.86
N TYR A 449 -4.54 -11.10 -14.50
CA TYR A 449 -4.49 -12.37 -15.19
C TYR A 449 -5.57 -12.49 -16.28
N THR A 450 -5.62 -13.61 -16.98
CA THR A 450 -6.61 -13.87 -18.03
C THR A 450 -7.65 -14.86 -17.54
N ASP A 451 -8.92 -14.44 -17.53
CA ASP A 451 -10.07 -15.30 -17.17
C ASP A 451 -10.27 -16.52 -18.10
N VAL A 452 -9.37 -16.73 -19.07
CA VAL A 452 -9.35 -17.83 -20.03
C VAL A 452 -8.72 -19.07 -19.38
N GLY A 453 -9.54 -19.86 -18.68
CA GLY A 453 -9.20 -21.26 -18.38
C GLY A 453 -9.02 -21.67 -16.91
N LYS A 454 -9.59 -20.92 -15.96
CA LYS A 454 -9.84 -21.27 -14.54
C LYS A 454 -9.03 -22.46 -13.99
N LYS A 455 -7.75 -22.23 -13.65
CA LYS A 455 -6.96 -23.13 -12.78
C LYS A 455 -6.56 -22.50 -11.43
N THR A 456 -6.65 -21.17 -11.30
CA THR A 456 -6.20 -20.42 -10.13
C THR A 456 -7.28 -19.42 -9.69
N SER A 457 -7.39 -19.15 -8.39
CA SER A 457 -8.33 -18.15 -7.83
C SER A 457 -7.55 -16.92 -7.34
N LEU A 458 -7.91 -15.73 -7.82
CA LEU A 458 -7.37 -14.47 -7.31
C LEU A 458 -7.93 -14.20 -5.90
N ILE A 459 -7.02 -13.99 -4.94
CA ILE A 459 -7.34 -13.66 -3.55
C ILE A 459 -6.89 -12.23 -3.27
N ASN A 460 -7.85 -11.35 -2.98
CA ASN A 460 -7.57 -9.97 -2.64
C ASN A 460 -7.33 -9.80 -1.12
N VAL A 461 -6.24 -9.12 -0.78
CA VAL A 461 -5.82 -8.80 0.58
C VAL A 461 -5.70 -7.29 0.70
N MET A 462 -6.60 -6.70 1.48
CA MET A 462 -6.71 -5.25 1.67
C MET A 462 -6.69 -4.85 3.15
N ASP A 463 -6.88 -5.81 4.06
CA ASP A 463 -6.99 -5.55 5.49
C ASP A 463 -5.61 -5.71 6.16
N PHE A 464 -4.90 -4.58 6.20
CA PHE A 464 -3.60 -4.48 6.84
C PHE A 464 -3.73 -3.99 8.28
N PRO A 465 -2.87 -4.49 9.19
CA PRO A 465 -2.85 -4.07 10.58
C PRO A 465 -2.77 -2.55 10.76
N ARG A 466 -3.58 -2.06 11.70
CA ARG A 466 -3.55 -0.67 12.14
C ARG A 466 -3.04 -0.59 13.58
N PHE A 467 -2.27 0.45 13.84
CA PHE A 467 -1.62 0.77 15.12
C PHE A 467 -2.47 1.82 15.82
N ASP A 468 -3.10 1.44 16.93
CA ASP A 468 -3.64 2.39 17.88
C ASP A 468 -2.52 2.95 18.77
N GLN A 469 -2.87 3.85 19.70
CA GLN A 469 -1.89 4.50 20.56
C GLN A 469 -1.11 3.50 21.44
N ASP A 470 -1.76 2.45 21.93
CA ASP A 470 -1.12 1.44 22.77
C ASP A 470 -0.15 0.59 21.93
N ASP A 471 -0.51 0.32 20.67
CA ASP A 471 0.38 -0.36 19.73
C ASP A 471 1.64 0.46 19.41
N VAL A 472 1.54 1.80 19.32
CA VAL A 472 2.71 2.68 19.06
C VAL A 472 3.76 2.52 20.16
N ASP A 473 3.34 2.60 21.43
CA ASP A 473 4.26 2.43 22.56
C ASP A 473 4.85 1.02 22.58
N LYS A 474 3.99 0.02 22.36
CA LYS A 474 4.40 -1.38 22.35
C LYS A 474 5.46 -1.64 21.30
N ILE A 475 5.23 -1.26 20.04
CA ILE A 475 6.18 -1.57 18.96
C ILE A 475 7.53 -0.88 19.16
N LEU A 476 7.53 0.40 19.55
CA LEU A 476 8.77 1.13 19.79
C LEU A 476 9.51 0.50 20.96
N SER A 477 8.82 0.19 22.06
CA SER A 477 9.42 -0.48 23.21
C SER A 477 9.95 -1.87 22.89
N ASP A 478 9.34 -2.60 21.95
CA ASP A 478 9.78 -3.93 21.52
C ASP A 478 11.05 -3.88 20.65
N LEU A 479 11.22 -2.82 19.87
CA LEU A 479 12.32 -2.66 18.93
C LEU A 479 13.54 -1.94 19.52
N VAL A 480 13.31 -0.87 20.27
CA VAL A 480 14.35 -0.01 20.85
C VAL A 480 14.15 0.15 22.35
N ASP A 481 15.20 0.59 23.05
CA ASP A 481 15.15 0.81 24.48
C ASP A 481 14.44 2.12 24.80
N MET A 482 13.16 2.02 25.16
CA MET A 482 12.33 3.14 25.57
C MET A 482 12.37 3.41 27.08
N SER A 483 13.30 2.80 27.84
CA SER A 483 13.42 3.08 29.27
C SER A 483 13.62 4.58 29.51
N ASP A 484 12.93 5.11 30.52
CA ASP A 484 13.07 6.50 30.96
C ASP A 484 12.63 7.54 29.92
N CYS A 485 11.87 7.11 28.90
CA CYS A 485 11.29 7.98 27.89
C CYS A 485 9.76 7.88 27.88
N GLU A 486 9.10 8.99 27.57
CA GLU A 486 7.65 9.05 27.38
C GLU A 486 7.31 9.76 26.07
N ILE A 487 6.42 9.16 25.28
CA ILE A 487 5.86 9.81 24.10
C ILE A 487 4.63 10.60 24.54
N SER A 488 4.63 11.92 24.31
CA SER A 488 3.48 12.74 24.64
C SER A 488 2.19 12.25 23.94
N PRO A 489 1.01 12.34 24.57
CA PRO A 489 -0.24 11.83 23.98
C PRO A 489 -0.55 12.43 22.59
N ALA A 490 -0.21 13.70 22.36
CA ALA A 490 -0.41 14.36 21.07
C ALA A 490 0.48 13.76 19.97
N LYS A 491 1.77 13.54 20.25
CA LYS A 491 2.70 12.89 19.31
C LYS A 491 2.29 11.43 19.08
N ARG A 492 1.94 10.69 20.13
CA ARG A 492 1.48 9.30 20.06
C ARG A 492 0.26 9.16 19.16
N HIS A 493 -0.73 10.06 19.31
CA HIS A 493 -1.91 10.07 18.44
C HIS A 493 -1.53 10.25 16.96
N LYS A 494 -0.62 11.18 16.63
CA LYS A 494 -0.16 11.38 15.25
C LYS A 494 0.48 10.12 14.64
N LEU A 495 1.24 9.36 15.44
CA LEU A 495 1.91 8.14 14.98
C LEU A 495 0.98 6.91 14.81
N THR A 496 -0.33 7.04 15.11
CA THR A 496 -1.31 5.97 14.90
C THR A 496 -1.68 5.81 13.42
N GLY A 497 -2.07 4.60 13.01
CA GLY A 497 -2.37 4.27 11.62
C GLY A 497 -1.51 3.12 11.12
N ARG A 498 -0.94 3.28 9.93
CA ARG A 498 -0.02 2.31 9.34
C ARG A 498 1.31 2.22 10.08
N ALA A 499 1.91 1.04 10.04
CA ALA A 499 3.15 0.72 10.77
C ALA A 499 4.30 1.68 10.47
N GLN A 500 4.43 2.15 9.23
CA GLN A 500 5.51 3.07 8.83
C GLN A 500 5.54 4.36 9.66
N PHE A 501 4.39 4.86 10.13
CA PHE A 501 4.36 6.09 10.93
C PHE A 501 5.10 5.92 12.24
N SER A 502 4.87 4.79 12.93
CA SER A 502 5.56 4.48 14.18
C SER A 502 6.99 4.00 13.96
N VAL A 503 7.18 3.07 13.02
CA VAL A 503 8.48 2.43 12.78
C VAL A 503 9.50 3.40 12.20
N GLY A 504 9.07 4.40 11.41
CA GLY A 504 9.96 5.44 10.86
C GLY A 504 10.74 6.25 11.92
N VAL A 505 10.25 6.29 13.16
CA VAL A 505 10.99 6.89 14.29
C VAL A 505 12.35 6.22 14.48
N ILE A 506 12.46 4.92 14.23
CA ILE A 506 13.71 4.18 14.38
C ILE A 506 14.74 4.60 13.33
N ASP A 507 14.33 4.86 12.08
CA ASP A 507 15.25 5.37 11.05
C ASP A 507 15.84 6.72 11.48
N ARG A 508 15.02 7.57 12.11
CA ARG A 508 15.47 8.86 12.63
C ARG A 508 16.36 8.73 13.86
N LEU A 509 16.09 7.77 14.75
CA LEU A 509 16.99 7.44 15.86
C LEU A 509 18.36 6.94 15.37
N VAL A 510 18.39 6.12 14.32
CA VAL A 510 19.64 5.63 13.71
C VAL A 510 20.40 6.76 13.03
N ALA A 511 19.71 7.78 12.50
CA ALA A 511 20.32 8.95 11.87
C ALA A 511 20.78 10.02 12.88
N SER A 512 20.17 10.09 14.06
CA SER A 512 20.47 11.08 15.10
C SER A 512 21.79 10.76 15.83
N GLY A 513 22.93 11.00 15.18
CA GLY A 513 24.27 10.78 15.75
C GLY A 513 24.69 11.72 16.88
N SER A 514 23.76 12.32 17.64
CA SER A 514 24.06 13.34 18.65
C SER A 514 24.21 12.73 20.05
N ILE A 515 25.41 12.82 20.61
CA ILE A 515 25.78 12.27 21.92
C ILE A 515 25.54 13.29 23.07
N GLN A 516 25.18 14.54 22.76
CA GLN A 516 25.09 15.63 23.75
C GLN A 516 23.68 15.93 24.28
N ALA A 517 22.63 15.40 23.65
CA ALA A 517 21.24 15.61 24.07
C ALA A 517 20.79 14.52 25.06
N SER A 518 19.76 14.80 25.88
CA SER A 518 19.19 13.77 26.74
C SER A 518 18.48 12.69 25.90
N LYS A 519 18.33 11.48 26.45
CA LYS A 519 17.61 10.38 25.76
C LYS A 519 16.20 10.83 25.35
N GLN A 520 15.47 11.52 26.22
CA GLN A 520 14.14 12.08 25.90
C GLN A 520 14.19 13.08 24.75
N ASP A 521 15.15 14.02 24.75
CA ASP A 521 15.27 15.02 23.67
C ASP A 521 15.59 14.37 22.32
N ILE A 522 16.42 13.32 22.31
CA ILE A 522 16.74 12.57 21.09
C ILE A 522 15.47 11.89 20.54
N LEU A 523 14.68 11.25 21.42
CA LEU A 523 13.42 10.64 21.03
C LEU A 523 12.44 11.68 20.50
N ASP A 524 12.27 12.79 21.19
CA ASP A 524 11.33 13.84 20.81
C ASP A 524 11.67 14.42 19.43
N ASN A 525 12.95 14.68 19.17
CA ASN A 525 13.42 15.14 17.87
C ASN A 525 13.21 14.07 16.78
N ALA A 526 13.52 12.80 17.05
CA ALA A 526 13.31 11.72 16.09
C ALA A 526 11.83 11.51 15.72
N ILE A 527 10.93 11.72 16.68
CA ILE A 527 9.48 11.71 16.45
C ILE A 527 9.06 12.92 15.62
N ASP A 528 9.54 14.12 15.97
CA ASP A 528 9.19 15.34 15.24
C ASP A 528 9.68 15.29 13.79
N ASP A 529 10.92 14.83 13.56
CA ASP A 529 11.48 14.60 12.23
C ASP A 529 10.68 13.57 11.41
N THR A 530 10.21 12.49 12.06
CA THR A 530 9.36 11.49 11.43
C THR A 530 8.02 12.10 11.01
N ILE A 531 7.37 12.82 11.93
CA ILE A 531 6.08 13.48 11.67
C ILE A 531 6.24 14.48 10.53
N GLU A 532 7.26 15.34 10.57
CA GLU A 532 7.51 16.35 9.54
C GLU A 532 7.73 15.71 8.16
N TYR A 533 8.57 14.67 8.09
CA TYR A 533 8.85 13.96 6.84
C TYR A 533 7.60 13.35 6.24
N VAL A 534 6.85 12.57 7.03
CA VAL A 534 5.66 11.88 6.56
C VAL A 534 4.56 12.88 6.19
N MET A 535 4.36 13.94 6.99
CA MET A 535 3.45 15.03 6.64
C MET A 535 3.85 15.71 5.32
N GLY A 536 5.15 15.88 5.05
CA GLY A 536 5.65 16.36 3.76
C GLY A 536 5.23 15.49 2.58
N VAL A 537 5.38 14.17 2.70
CA VAL A 537 4.99 13.19 1.67
C VAL A 537 3.47 13.19 1.46
N LEU A 538 2.68 13.14 2.53
CA LEU A 538 1.21 13.12 2.46
C LEU A 538 0.65 14.42 1.85
N ARG A 539 1.21 15.57 2.21
CA ARG A 539 0.85 16.87 1.61
C ARG A 539 1.18 16.91 0.13
N LYS A 540 2.33 16.39 -0.29
CA LYS A 540 2.68 16.27 -1.71
C LYS A 540 1.62 15.43 -2.45
N GLY A 541 1.23 14.28 -1.90
CA GLY A 541 0.20 13.42 -2.47
C GLY A 541 -1.17 14.10 -2.58
N ALA A 542 -1.63 14.76 -1.51
CA ALA A 542 -2.88 15.53 -1.51
C ALA A 542 -2.85 16.67 -2.53
N ARG A 543 -1.72 17.39 -2.62
CA ARG A 543 -1.53 18.45 -3.60
C ARG A 543 -1.60 17.93 -5.03
N THR A 544 -0.92 16.83 -5.34
CA THR A 544 -0.96 16.21 -6.68
C THR A 544 -2.38 15.87 -7.10
N ILE A 545 -3.18 15.28 -6.22
CA ILE A 545 -4.60 15.00 -6.50
C ILE A 545 -5.35 16.31 -6.76
N LEU A 546 -5.24 17.29 -5.87
CA LEU A 546 -5.95 18.57 -5.99
C LEU A 546 -5.54 19.35 -7.25
N GLU A 547 -4.26 19.34 -7.63
CA GLU A 547 -3.77 19.99 -8.86
C GLU A 547 -4.31 19.31 -10.11
N SER A 548 -4.43 17.98 -10.10
CA SER A 548 -4.98 17.18 -11.20
C SER A 548 -6.52 17.24 -11.31
N ASP A 549 -7.21 17.65 -10.24
CA ASP A 549 -8.66 17.71 -10.16
C ASP A 549 -9.24 18.83 -11.03
N LYS A 550 -9.71 18.47 -12.22
CA LYS A 550 -10.35 19.38 -13.18
C LYS A 550 -11.84 19.59 -12.92
N THR A 551 -12.51 18.62 -12.30
CA THR A 551 -13.98 18.63 -12.12
C THR A 551 -14.38 19.22 -10.77
N GLY A 552 -13.46 19.26 -9.81
CA GLY A 552 -13.73 19.61 -8.41
C GLY A 552 -14.26 18.42 -7.60
N GLU A 553 -14.38 17.24 -8.20
CA GLU A 553 -14.94 16.05 -7.55
C GLU A 553 -13.99 15.49 -6.48
N ASP A 554 -12.69 15.46 -6.77
CA ASP A 554 -11.70 14.96 -5.81
C ASP A 554 -11.55 15.89 -4.62
N ALA A 555 -11.49 17.21 -4.87
CA ALA A 555 -11.51 18.21 -3.82
C ALA A 555 -12.78 18.09 -2.97
N ARG A 556 -13.95 17.85 -3.57
CA ARG A 556 -15.20 17.63 -2.84
C ARG A 556 -15.15 16.34 -2.01
N LEU A 557 -14.63 15.24 -2.54
CA LEU A 557 -14.51 13.98 -1.83
C LEU A 557 -13.55 14.08 -0.63
N LEU A 558 -12.37 14.66 -0.82
CA LEU A 558 -11.39 14.87 0.25
C LEU A 558 -11.97 15.72 1.38
N ARG A 559 -12.73 16.79 1.06
CA ARG A 559 -13.42 17.60 2.08
C ARG A 559 -14.45 16.78 2.86
N ARG A 560 -15.24 15.95 2.16
CA ARG A 560 -16.22 15.07 2.80
C ARG A 560 -15.54 14.06 3.72
N MET A 561 -14.40 13.51 3.31
CA MET A 561 -13.58 12.59 4.13
C MET A 561 -13.03 13.27 5.38
N VAL A 562 -12.43 14.46 5.27
CA VAL A 562 -11.91 15.21 6.43
C VAL A 562 -13.03 15.58 7.41
N LEU A 563 -14.18 16.07 6.91
CA LEU A 563 -15.31 16.40 7.77
C LEU A 563 -15.94 15.15 8.40
N ALA A 564 -15.99 14.04 7.66
CA ALA A 564 -16.43 12.74 8.16
C ALA A 564 -15.55 12.23 9.31
N TYR A 565 -14.23 12.36 9.17
CA TYR A 565 -13.27 12.05 10.24
C TYR A 565 -13.56 12.89 11.49
N HIS A 566 -13.65 14.21 11.37
CA HIS A 566 -13.94 15.08 12.52
C HIS A 566 -15.32 14.84 13.15
N LEU A 567 -16.28 14.29 12.39
CA LEU A 567 -17.62 13.95 12.90
C LEU A 567 -17.70 12.57 13.56
N GLN A 568 -17.01 11.56 13.04
CA GLN A 568 -17.19 10.16 13.42
C GLN A 568 -15.89 9.36 13.69
N ASP A 569 -14.75 10.03 13.77
CA ASP A 569 -13.39 9.52 14.04
C ASP A 569 -12.86 8.54 12.97
N ASP A 570 -13.59 7.50 12.57
CA ASP A 570 -13.04 6.45 11.67
C ASP A 570 -14.06 5.61 10.87
N LYS A 571 -15.37 5.89 10.96
CA LYS A 571 -16.41 4.91 10.55
C LYS A 571 -16.99 5.08 9.15
N ILE A 572 -16.58 6.10 8.40
CA ILE A 572 -17.25 6.44 7.14
C ILE A 572 -16.36 6.05 5.98
N SER A 573 -16.84 5.07 5.22
CA SER A 573 -16.18 4.55 4.04
C SER A 573 -16.90 5.03 2.78
N PHE A 574 -16.18 5.64 1.84
CA PHE A 574 -16.71 6.23 0.61
C PHE A 574 -16.57 5.26 -0.56
N PRO A 575 -17.57 5.11 -1.44
CA PRO A 575 -17.46 4.17 -2.55
C PRO A 575 -16.31 4.58 -3.48
N SER A 576 -15.48 3.62 -3.88
CA SER A 576 -14.36 3.84 -4.80
C SER A 576 -14.88 3.97 -6.25
N ARG A 577 -15.57 5.07 -6.55
CA ARG A 577 -16.10 5.36 -7.91
C ARG A 577 -15.14 6.19 -8.76
N HIS A 578 -14.12 6.80 -8.14
CA HIS A 578 -13.20 7.72 -8.79
C HIS A 578 -11.90 7.01 -9.20
N GLN A 579 -11.36 7.41 -10.36
CA GLN A 579 -10.10 6.90 -10.92
C GLN A 579 -8.86 7.47 -10.23
N SER A 580 -9.02 8.44 -9.32
CA SER A 580 -7.91 9.13 -8.70
C SER A 580 -7.15 8.21 -7.74
N ASP A 581 -5.83 8.30 -7.79
CA ASP A 581 -4.87 7.37 -7.18
C ASP A 581 -4.72 7.61 -5.64
N TYR A 582 -5.84 7.73 -4.89
CA TYR A 582 -5.86 8.04 -3.45
C TYR A 582 -5.05 7.07 -2.58
N VAL A 583 -5.07 5.78 -2.92
CA VAL A 583 -4.35 4.73 -2.20
C VAL A 583 -2.85 4.83 -2.45
N GLU A 584 -2.45 5.07 -3.70
CA GLU A 584 -1.07 5.27 -4.13
C GLU A 584 -0.46 6.53 -3.54
N MET A 585 -1.23 7.63 -3.47
CA MET A 585 -0.83 8.84 -2.77
C MET A 585 -0.82 8.69 -1.25
N GLY A 586 -1.19 7.52 -0.74
CA GLY A 586 -1.16 7.21 0.68
C GLY A 586 -2.24 7.92 1.49
N LEU A 587 -3.33 8.37 0.88
CA LEU A 587 -4.37 9.16 1.55
C LEU A 587 -5.57 8.34 2.04
N CYS A 588 -5.82 7.19 1.41
CA CYS A 588 -6.97 6.35 1.73
C CYS A 588 -6.59 4.88 1.78
N ARG A 589 -7.11 4.16 2.76
CA ARG A 589 -7.09 2.69 2.77
C ARG A 589 -8.35 2.12 2.14
N LEU A 590 -8.31 0.80 1.89
CA LEU A 590 -9.39 0.06 1.27
C LEU A 590 -10.15 -0.78 2.29
N LEU A 591 -11.47 -0.76 2.19
CA LEU A 591 -12.35 -1.64 2.93
C LEU A 591 -13.26 -2.43 1.97
N PRO A 592 -13.30 -3.77 2.09
CA PRO A 592 -14.34 -4.55 1.42
C PRO A 592 -15.70 -4.25 2.04
N HIS A 593 -16.68 -3.90 1.21
CA HIS A 593 -18.08 -3.74 1.61
C HIS A 593 -18.85 -5.06 1.44
N HIS A 594 -19.95 -5.23 2.18
CA HIS A 594 -20.80 -6.43 2.15
C HIS A 594 -21.35 -6.80 0.77
N ASN A 595 -21.29 -5.88 -0.19
CA ASN A 595 -21.88 -6.01 -1.51
C ASN A 595 -20.85 -6.48 -2.54
N GLY A 596 -19.58 -6.68 -2.13
CA GLY A 596 -18.45 -6.92 -3.01
C GLY A 596 -17.74 -5.64 -3.47
N ASP A 597 -18.36 -4.48 -3.26
CA ASP A 597 -17.78 -3.17 -3.57
C ASP A 597 -16.61 -2.83 -2.65
N ILE A 598 -15.67 -2.02 -3.15
CA ILE A 598 -14.52 -1.52 -2.38
C ILE A 598 -14.77 -0.06 -2.01
N HIS A 599 -14.56 0.26 -0.74
CA HIS A 599 -14.69 1.62 -0.24
C HIS A 599 -13.33 2.18 0.22
N LEU A 600 -13.16 3.49 0.06
CA LEU A 600 -12.05 4.31 0.52
C LEU A 600 -12.34 4.80 1.95
N VAL A 601 -11.35 4.73 2.83
CA VAL A 601 -11.41 5.30 4.19
C VAL A 601 -10.19 6.16 4.45
N MET A 602 -10.41 7.33 5.05
CA MET A 602 -9.38 8.22 5.58
C MET A 602 -9.57 8.31 7.09
N ASP A 603 -8.79 7.54 7.84
CA ASP A 603 -8.94 7.36 9.29
C ASP A 603 -7.61 7.44 10.06
N GLU A 604 -6.57 8.00 9.43
CA GLU A 604 -5.26 8.19 10.02
C GLU A 604 -5.03 9.68 10.35
N PRO A 605 -4.69 10.05 11.60
CA PRO A 605 -4.65 11.46 12.02
C PRO A 605 -3.74 12.34 11.16
N MET A 606 -2.53 11.88 10.85
CA MET A 606 -1.59 12.62 10.02
C MET A 606 -2.06 12.78 8.57
N VAL A 607 -2.78 11.80 8.03
CA VAL A 607 -3.34 11.89 6.68
C VAL A 607 -4.43 12.97 6.63
N VAL A 608 -5.32 12.96 7.62
CA VAL A 608 -6.40 13.95 7.74
C VAL A 608 -5.81 15.35 7.90
N GLU A 609 -4.81 15.51 8.77
CA GLU A 609 -4.12 16.78 8.98
C GLU A 609 -3.46 17.29 7.69
N ALA A 610 -2.74 16.42 6.97
CA ALA A 610 -2.08 16.79 5.72
C ALA A 610 -3.08 17.22 4.63
N VAL A 611 -4.17 16.48 4.47
CA VAL A 611 -5.22 16.80 3.51
C VAL A 611 -5.95 18.09 3.90
N GLU A 612 -6.22 18.30 5.20
CA GLU A 612 -6.84 19.51 5.71
C GLU A 612 -5.97 20.75 5.43
N GLU A 613 -4.65 20.67 5.66
CA GLU A 613 -3.71 21.75 5.34
C GLU A 613 -3.71 22.11 3.85
N GLU A 614 -3.61 21.12 2.96
CA GLU A 614 -3.58 21.37 1.52
C GLU A 614 -4.94 21.86 1.00
N LEU A 615 -6.06 21.37 1.54
CA LEU A 615 -7.39 21.90 1.22
C LEU A 615 -7.49 23.38 1.60
N LYS A 616 -7.01 23.78 2.78
CA LYS A 616 -6.96 25.18 3.22
C LYS A 616 -6.04 26.04 2.33
N ALA A 617 -4.86 25.52 1.97
CA ALA A 617 -3.88 26.21 1.15
C ALA A 617 -4.33 26.38 -0.31
N SER A 618 -5.10 25.42 -0.84
CA SER A 618 -5.55 25.45 -2.24
C SER A 618 -6.48 26.64 -2.57
N HIS A 619 -7.11 27.25 -1.56
CA HIS A 619 -8.11 28.32 -1.69
C HIS A 619 -9.27 28.02 -2.67
N ARG A 620 -9.44 26.76 -3.10
CA ARG A 620 -10.42 26.38 -4.13
C ARG A 620 -11.87 26.47 -3.64
N ASP A 621 -12.10 26.65 -2.33
CA ASP A 621 -13.43 26.91 -1.75
C ASP A 621 -13.34 27.48 -0.33
N SER A 622 -13.83 28.70 -0.14
CA SER A 622 -13.88 29.35 1.18
C SER A 622 -14.85 28.65 2.15
N ALA A 623 -15.84 27.90 1.64
CA ALA A 623 -16.85 27.26 2.47
C ALA A 623 -16.28 26.09 3.30
N PHE A 624 -15.20 25.43 2.86
CA PHE A 624 -14.62 24.32 3.64
C PHE A 624 -14.07 24.78 4.98
N SER A 625 -13.24 25.83 4.98
CA SER A 625 -12.72 26.44 6.22
C SER A 625 -13.84 26.98 7.10
N GLU A 626 -14.91 27.49 6.48
CA GLU A 626 -16.13 27.89 7.19
C GLU A 626 -16.78 26.68 7.88
N TYR A 627 -17.09 25.60 7.16
CA TYR A 627 -17.70 24.38 7.72
C TYR A 627 -16.87 23.78 8.85
N LEU A 628 -15.54 23.73 8.70
CA LEU A 628 -14.65 23.19 9.70
C LEU A 628 -14.57 24.08 10.95
N GLY A 629 -14.40 25.40 10.76
CA GLY A 629 -14.42 26.35 11.87
C GLY A 629 -15.74 26.34 12.63
N LEU A 630 -16.84 26.22 11.89
CA LEU A 630 -18.18 26.11 12.42
C LEU A 630 -18.43 24.79 13.18
N LEU A 631 -17.87 23.67 12.70
CA LEU A 631 -17.89 22.40 13.44
C LEU A 631 -17.16 22.54 14.78
N TYR A 632 -15.94 23.08 14.79
CA TYR A 632 -15.19 23.31 16.02
C TYR A 632 -15.89 24.29 16.97
N GLN A 633 -16.52 25.34 16.44
CA GLN A 633 -17.33 26.25 17.23
C GLN A 633 -18.51 25.54 17.87
N SER A 634 -19.22 24.68 17.12
CA SER A 634 -20.32 23.87 17.65
C SER A 634 -19.82 22.98 18.79
N VAL A 635 -18.74 22.23 18.57
CA VAL A 635 -18.11 21.37 19.59
C VAL A 635 -17.77 22.17 20.86
N ASN A 636 -17.17 23.35 20.72
CA ASN A 636 -16.87 24.22 21.86
C ASN A 636 -18.13 24.73 22.57
N ASN A 637 -19.16 25.16 21.81
CA ASN A 637 -20.45 25.63 22.35
C ASN A 637 -21.18 24.54 23.15
N PHE A 638 -21.01 23.27 22.78
CA PHE A 638 -21.57 22.14 23.51
C PHE A 638 -20.73 21.72 24.74
N GLY A 639 -19.66 22.47 25.07
CA GLY A 639 -18.87 22.31 26.30
C GLY A 639 -17.94 21.10 26.28
N VAL A 640 -17.43 20.72 25.12
CA VAL A 640 -16.62 19.51 24.94
C VAL A 640 -15.19 19.76 25.39
N THR A 641 -14.89 19.40 26.63
CA THR A 641 -13.51 19.19 27.05
C THR A 641 -13.17 17.73 26.82
N SER A 642 -12.36 17.47 25.79
CA SER A 642 -11.59 16.24 25.57
C SER A 642 -11.56 15.30 26.79
N THR A 643 -12.09 14.08 26.63
CA THR A 643 -11.43 12.85 27.07
C THR A 643 -12.21 11.61 26.62
N SER A 644 -11.81 11.09 25.47
CA SER A 644 -11.45 9.67 25.26
C SER A 644 -12.39 8.67 24.59
N LYS A 645 -13.70 8.85 24.36
CA LYS A 645 -14.51 7.79 23.69
C LYS A 645 -15.69 8.18 22.79
N GLU A 646 -16.10 9.44 22.71
CA GLU A 646 -17.29 9.82 21.93
C GLU A 646 -16.93 10.53 20.63
N ASN A 647 -17.56 10.12 19.54
CA ASN A 647 -17.51 10.91 18.32
C ASN A 647 -18.42 12.15 18.41
N VAL A 648 -18.04 13.20 17.68
CA VAL A 648 -18.68 14.51 17.72
C VAL A 648 -20.17 14.42 17.33
N LEU A 649 -20.51 13.62 16.31
CA LEU A 649 -21.90 13.47 15.87
C LEU A 649 -22.81 12.90 16.96
N GLU A 650 -22.38 11.85 17.65
CA GLU A 650 -23.16 11.22 18.72
C GLU A 650 -23.50 12.22 19.81
N LEU A 651 -22.50 13.00 20.23
CA LEU A 651 -22.69 14.02 21.24
C LEU A 651 -23.67 15.10 20.76
N LEU A 652 -23.48 15.60 19.53
CA LEU A 652 -24.36 16.62 18.95
C LEU A 652 -25.81 16.13 18.91
N VAL A 653 -26.05 14.88 18.49
CA VAL A 653 -27.40 14.27 18.47
C VAL A 653 -27.97 14.14 19.89
N ARG A 654 -27.18 13.68 20.87
CA ARG A 654 -27.62 13.57 22.27
C ARG A 654 -28.02 14.94 22.83
N ARG A 655 -27.24 15.99 22.56
CA ARG A 655 -27.55 17.37 22.96
C ARG A 655 -28.77 17.93 22.22
N SER A 656 -28.94 17.62 20.94
CA SER A 656 -30.17 17.95 20.19
C SER A 656 -31.40 17.32 20.84
N LEU A 657 -31.31 16.06 21.29
CA LEU A 657 -32.39 15.41 22.03
C LEU A 657 -32.67 16.10 23.37
N GLN A 658 -31.62 16.50 24.10
CA GLN A 658 -31.76 17.16 25.40
C GLN A 658 -32.63 18.43 25.34
N ARG A 659 -32.61 19.17 24.21
CA ARG A 659 -33.42 20.37 23.98
C ARG A 659 -34.93 20.12 24.03
N PHE A 660 -35.38 18.87 23.86
CA PHE A 660 -36.79 18.48 23.99
C PHE A 660 -37.20 18.15 25.44
N SER A 661 -36.32 18.34 26.42
CA SER A 661 -36.63 18.08 27.83
C SER A 661 -37.81 18.94 28.31
N GLY A 662 -38.79 18.30 28.94
CA GLY A 662 -40.05 18.89 29.40
C GLY A 662 -41.20 18.78 28.41
N CYS A 663 -40.94 18.44 27.14
CA CYS A 663 -41.99 18.23 26.14
C CYS A 663 -42.75 16.92 26.40
N ARG A 664 -44.07 16.89 26.16
CA ARG A 664 -44.80 15.61 26.13
C ARG A 664 -44.38 14.81 24.91
N LEU A 665 -44.32 13.49 25.02
CA LEU A 665 -43.92 12.64 23.88
C LEU A 665 -44.80 12.88 22.65
N VAL A 666 -46.10 13.06 22.85
CA VAL A 666 -47.06 13.33 21.75
C VAL A 666 -46.85 14.66 21.03
N ASP A 667 -46.12 15.61 21.62
CA ASP A 667 -45.87 16.92 21.03
C ASP A 667 -44.53 16.97 20.26
N LEU A 668 -43.69 15.93 20.39
CA LEU A 668 -42.38 15.87 19.76
C LEU A 668 -42.52 15.89 18.22
N PRO A 669 -41.73 16.71 17.50
CA PRO A 669 -41.84 16.84 16.04
C PRO A 669 -41.73 15.49 15.31
N PHE A 670 -40.74 14.67 15.68
CA PHE A 670 -40.49 13.36 15.07
C PHE A 670 -41.50 12.26 15.45
N LEU A 671 -42.48 12.55 16.31
CA LEU A 671 -43.59 11.63 16.65
C LEU A 671 -44.94 12.05 16.05
N ARG A 672 -44.98 13.15 15.29
CA ARG A 672 -46.22 13.65 14.69
C ARG A 672 -46.75 12.71 13.61
N GLY A 673 -48.07 12.65 13.49
CA GLY A 673 -48.76 11.91 12.42
C GLY A 673 -48.82 10.40 12.60
N VAL A 674 -48.43 9.86 13.76
CA VAL A 674 -48.46 8.43 14.07
C VAL A 674 -49.42 8.11 15.21
N THR A 675 -50.07 6.94 15.14
CA THR A 675 -50.88 6.44 16.26
C THR A 675 -49.95 5.90 17.34
N LEU A 676 -49.81 6.66 18.43
CA LEU A 676 -48.92 6.34 19.54
C LEU A 676 -49.63 5.46 20.60
N PRO A 677 -48.88 4.59 21.30
CA PRO A 677 -49.39 3.88 22.48
C PRO A 677 -49.91 4.85 23.56
N THR A 678 -50.88 4.37 24.36
CA THR A 678 -51.51 5.18 25.42
C THR A 678 -50.52 5.76 26.42
N TRP A 679 -49.41 5.05 26.68
CA TRP A 679 -48.38 5.50 27.61
C TRP A 679 -47.69 6.79 27.13
N CYS A 680 -47.58 7.01 25.82
CA CYS A 680 -46.94 8.22 25.27
C CYS A 680 -47.70 9.51 25.59
N TYR A 681 -49.02 9.45 25.77
CA TYR A 681 -49.85 10.62 26.10
C TYR A 681 -49.62 11.15 27.51
N THR A 682 -49.04 10.33 28.38
CA THR A 682 -48.87 10.62 29.82
C THR A 682 -47.43 10.92 30.22
N LEU A 683 -46.46 10.69 29.32
CA LEU A 683 -45.05 10.86 29.62
C LEU A 683 -44.47 12.13 28.99
N GLN A 684 -43.51 12.71 29.70
CA GLN A 684 -42.65 13.77 29.20
C GLN A 684 -41.30 13.17 28.79
N PHE A 685 -40.76 13.69 27.69
CA PHE A 685 -39.37 13.52 27.34
C PHE A 685 -38.55 14.37 28.30
N GLN A 686 -37.68 13.75 29.11
CA GLN A 686 -36.86 14.47 30.08
C GLN A 686 -35.47 13.86 30.14
N ILE A 687 -34.44 14.66 29.84
CA ILE A 687 -33.04 14.29 29.98
C ILE A 687 -32.33 15.42 30.75
N ASP A 688 -32.19 15.23 32.05
CA ASP A 688 -31.57 16.20 32.96
C ASP A 688 -30.05 16.23 32.80
N SER A 689 -29.45 15.07 32.48
CA SER A 689 -27.99 14.93 32.34
C SER A 689 -27.62 13.76 31.42
N ILE A 690 -26.50 13.91 30.73
CA ILE A 690 -25.94 12.94 29.76
C ILE A 690 -24.49 12.74 30.14
N ASN A 691 -24.10 11.54 30.56
CA ASN A 691 -22.74 11.22 30.98
C ASN A 691 -22.47 9.71 30.88
N THR A 692 -21.20 9.33 31.06
CA THR A 692 -20.82 7.93 31.30
C THR A 692 -21.29 7.45 32.68
N ALA A 693 -21.32 6.13 32.90
CA ALA A 693 -21.61 5.58 34.22
C ALA A 693 -20.64 6.11 35.30
N LYS A 694 -19.34 6.21 34.99
CA LYS A 694 -18.34 6.71 35.94
C LYS A 694 -18.66 8.13 36.42
N GLU A 695 -19.01 9.02 35.50
CA GLU A 695 -19.33 10.43 35.80
C GLU A 695 -20.67 10.60 36.53
N PHE A 696 -21.59 9.64 36.38
CA PHE A 696 -22.78 9.57 37.23
C PHE A 696 -22.50 9.06 38.65
N GLY A 697 -21.26 8.72 38.98
CA GLY A 697 -20.82 8.31 40.31
C GLY A 697 -20.78 6.79 40.54
N TYR A 698 -20.94 5.99 39.48
CA TYR A 698 -20.82 4.53 39.59
C TYR A 698 -19.35 4.13 39.79
N THR A 699 -19.09 3.28 40.80
CA THR A 699 -17.73 2.85 41.16
C THR A 699 -17.12 1.88 40.15
N ALA A 700 -17.97 1.10 39.45
CA ALA A 700 -17.56 0.23 38.36
C ALA A 700 -17.30 1.03 37.09
N ILE A 701 -16.24 0.69 36.35
CA ILE A 701 -15.86 1.33 35.09
C ILE A 701 -16.23 0.48 33.88
N GLY A 702 -16.37 1.13 32.72
CA GLY A 702 -16.70 0.48 31.45
C GLY A 702 -18.01 -0.31 31.53
N ILE A 703 -18.00 -1.51 30.97
CA ILE A 703 -19.22 -2.30 30.80
C ILE A 703 -19.94 -2.70 32.10
N ARG A 704 -19.19 -2.86 33.20
CA ARG A 704 -19.79 -3.12 34.52
C ARG A 704 -20.43 -1.88 35.12
N GLY A 705 -19.88 -0.69 34.83
CA GLY A 705 -20.52 0.58 35.17
C GLY A 705 -21.85 0.75 34.44
N ASP A 706 -21.87 0.41 33.15
CA ASP A 706 -23.09 0.49 32.33
C ASP A 706 -24.17 -0.48 32.84
N LEU A 707 -23.78 -1.71 33.20
CA LEU A 707 -24.71 -2.67 33.83
C LEU A 707 -25.30 -2.11 35.14
N ALA A 708 -24.48 -1.49 35.99
CA ALA A 708 -24.95 -0.90 37.24
C ALA A 708 -25.96 0.24 37.00
N PHE A 709 -25.67 1.12 36.05
CA PHE A 709 -26.59 2.18 35.62
C PHE A 709 -27.93 1.61 35.14
N LEU A 710 -27.89 0.62 34.24
CA LEU A 710 -29.09 0.00 33.68
C LEU A 710 -29.91 -0.70 34.77
N THR A 711 -29.25 -1.27 35.77
CA THR A 711 -29.88 -1.94 36.92
C THR A 711 -30.60 -0.97 37.85
N GLU A 712 -30.00 0.17 38.17
CA GLU A 712 -30.62 1.15 39.07
C GLU A 712 -31.75 1.96 38.42
N ARG A 713 -31.76 2.03 37.07
CA ARG A 713 -32.75 2.76 36.27
C ARG A 713 -32.94 4.21 36.74
N PRO A 714 -31.86 5.01 36.85
CA PRO A 714 -31.99 6.38 37.28
C PRO A 714 -32.86 7.15 36.26
N PRO A 715 -33.96 7.79 36.70
CA PRO A 715 -34.85 8.49 35.80
C PRO A 715 -34.16 9.73 35.22
N ASN A 716 -34.52 10.09 33.99
CA ASN A 716 -34.10 11.31 33.30
C ASN A 716 -32.58 11.48 33.10
N LYS A 717 -31.78 10.42 33.30
CA LYS A 717 -30.36 10.41 32.97
C LYS A 717 -30.15 9.58 31.72
N MET A 718 -29.37 10.09 30.77
CA MET A 718 -28.97 9.34 29.58
C MET A 718 -27.55 8.81 29.78
N LEU A 719 -27.40 7.49 29.74
CA LEU A 719 -26.13 6.81 29.74
C LEU A 719 -25.47 6.93 28.37
N ILE A 720 -24.22 7.37 28.38
CA ILE A 720 -23.26 7.18 27.29
C ILE A 720 -22.65 5.81 27.51
N ALA A 721 -23.16 4.82 26.79
CA ALA A 721 -22.73 3.44 26.93
C ALA A 721 -21.33 3.25 26.34
N CYS A 722 -20.53 2.37 26.94
CA CYS A 722 -19.31 1.90 26.29
C CYS A 722 -19.67 1.13 25.01
N SER A 723 -18.74 1.08 24.05
CA SER A 723 -18.95 0.46 22.73
C SER A 723 -19.44 -1.00 22.77
N SER A 724 -19.29 -1.68 23.90
CA SER A 724 -19.72 -3.07 24.13
C SER A 724 -21.10 -3.21 24.81
N ALA A 725 -21.73 -2.12 25.24
CA ALA A 725 -22.92 -2.10 26.09
C ALA A 725 -24.21 -1.67 25.38
N CYS A 726 -24.20 -1.51 24.04
CA CYS A 726 -25.27 -0.99 23.15
C CYS A 726 -26.67 -0.92 23.78
N PRO A 727 -27.42 0.20 23.62
CA PRO A 727 -27.34 1.18 22.52
C PRO A 727 -26.42 2.39 22.77
N HIS A 728 -26.18 3.22 21.73
CA HIS A 728 -25.35 4.45 21.83
C HIS A 728 -25.86 5.43 22.91
N GLY A 729 -27.14 5.38 23.26
CA GLY A 729 -27.65 6.04 24.46
C GLY A 729 -28.83 5.30 25.05
N SER A 730 -28.92 5.23 26.37
CA SER A 730 -30.06 4.64 27.10
C SER A 730 -30.52 5.54 28.23
N TRP A 731 -31.84 5.68 28.42
CA TRP A 731 -32.40 6.40 29.57
C TRP A 731 -33.72 5.80 30.02
N PHE A 732 -34.15 6.16 31.23
CA PHE A 732 -35.43 5.72 31.80
C PHE A 732 -36.34 6.91 32.08
N PHE A 733 -37.64 6.73 31.82
CA PHE A 733 -38.65 7.73 32.17
C PHE A 733 -38.93 7.74 33.67
N SER A 734 -39.58 8.79 34.18
CA SER A 734 -39.83 9.02 35.61
C SER A 734 -40.45 7.82 36.36
N ASN A 735 -41.29 7.03 35.71
CA ASN A 735 -41.93 5.85 36.30
C ASN A 735 -41.12 4.55 36.20
N ARG A 736 -39.93 4.58 35.58
CA ARG A 736 -38.98 3.47 35.38
C ARG A 736 -39.52 2.21 34.69
N ARG A 737 -40.75 2.28 34.17
CA ARG A 737 -41.41 1.19 33.43
C ARG A 737 -41.28 1.35 31.92
N TYR A 738 -40.87 2.52 31.47
CA TYR A 738 -40.56 2.81 30.08
C TYR A 738 -39.12 3.29 30.01
N ALA A 739 -38.49 3.00 28.87
CA ALA A 739 -37.13 3.44 28.58
C ALA A 739 -37.10 4.14 27.23
N GLY A 740 -36.03 4.89 27.00
CA GLY A 740 -35.68 5.34 25.68
C GLY A 740 -34.27 4.91 25.32
N SER A 741 -34.04 4.85 24.02
CA SER A 741 -32.78 4.41 23.46
C SER A 741 -32.44 5.13 22.17
N LEU A 742 -31.14 5.24 21.91
CA LEU A 742 -30.57 5.98 20.80
C LEU A 742 -29.54 5.13 20.07
N ALA A 743 -29.73 4.97 18.75
CA ALA A 743 -28.75 4.38 17.86
C ALA A 743 -28.39 5.37 16.75
N ILE A 744 -27.10 5.61 16.53
CA ILE A 744 -26.61 6.60 15.57
C ILE A 744 -25.68 5.90 14.58
N GLN A 745 -25.93 6.10 13.29
CA GLN A 745 -25.15 5.59 12.18
C GLN A 745 -25.05 6.66 11.10
N LEU A 746 -23.84 6.88 10.59
CA LEU A 746 -23.58 7.79 9.49
C LEU A 746 -22.81 7.02 8.43
N TYR A 747 -23.28 7.11 7.19
CA TYR A 747 -22.71 6.48 6.02
C TYR A 747 -22.40 7.57 4.96
N SER A 748 -21.48 7.29 4.05
CA SER A 748 -21.13 8.22 2.96
C SER A 748 -22.17 8.27 1.84
N GLY A 749 -23.03 7.25 1.75
CA GLY A 749 -23.92 6.99 0.62
C GLY A 749 -25.04 6.03 1.01
N ARG A 750 -25.98 5.80 0.10
CA ARG A 750 -27.17 4.98 0.37
C ARG A 750 -26.80 3.52 0.52
N GLN A 751 -27.18 2.90 1.64
CA GLN A 751 -26.94 1.47 1.88
C GLN A 751 -27.97 0.63 1.09
N VAL A 752 -27.48 -0.20 0.15
CA VAL A 752 -28.30 -1.15 -0.63
C VAL A 752 -28.20 -2.53 0.02
N GLY A 753 -29.25 -3.05 0.67
CA GLY A 753 -29.29 -4.39 1.25
C GLY A 753 -29.91 -4.54 2.66
N ARG A 754 -30.05 -5.81 3.11
CA ARG A 754 -30.65 -6.25 4.41
C ARG A 754 -29.82 -5.87 5.67
N VAL A 755 -29.22 -4.69 5.72
CA VAL A 755 -28.58 -4.16 6.94
C VAL A 755 -29.62 -3.98 8.08
N ASN A 756 -30.89 -3.84 7.71
CA ASN A 756 -32.01 -3.58 8.61
C ASN A 756 -32.31 -4.68 9.65
N ASP A 757 -32.06 -5.96 9.36
CA ASP A 757 -32.35 -7.04 10.30
C ASP A 757 -31.45 -6.97 11.56
N SER A 758 -30.28 -6.34 11.44
CA SER A 758 -29.34 -6.09 12.55
C SER A 758 -29.64 -4.81 13.34
N ILE A 759 -30.30 -3.83 12.70
CA ILE A 759 -30.64 -2.52 13.30
C ILE A 759 -31.77 -2.66 14.33
N GLY A 760 -32.72 -3.58 14.14
CA GLY A 760 -33.82 -3.80 15.09
C GLY A 760 -33.37 -4.21 16.50
N TYR A 761 -32.22 -4.90 16.60
CA TYR A 761 -31.63 -5.33 17.87
C TYR A 761 -30.68 -4.27 18.49
N SER A 762 -30.19 -3.29 17.70
CA SER A 762 -29.12 -2.36 18.13
C SER A 762 -29.56 -1.18 18.97
N SER A 763 -30.86 -0.97 19.03
CA SER A 763 -31.48 0.16 19.71
C SER A 763 -32.35 -0.26 20.88
N SER A 764 -32.42 -1.54 21.24
CA SER A 764 -33.33 -1.96 22.32
C SER A 764 -32.59 -2.00 23.64
N VAL A 765 -33.09 -1.29 24.65
CA VAL A 765 -32.60 -1.46 26.04
C VAL A 765 -32.76 -2.91 26.51
N ARG A 766 -33.72 -3.67 25.94
CA ARG A 766 -33.93 -5.08 26.29
C ARG A 766 -32.86 -6.01 25.71
N ASP A 767 -32.15 -5.55 24.68
CA ASP A 767 -31.15 -6.34 23.96
C ASP A 767 -29.71 -5.87 24.29
N CYS A 768 -29.53 -5.06 25.34
CA CYS A 768 -28.20 -4.68 25.86
C CYS A 768 -27.36 -5.94 26.12
N PHE A 769 -26.06 -5.84 25.81
CA PHE A 769 -25.08 -6.94 25.97
C PHE A 769 -25.36 -8.21 25.13
N SER A 770 -26.19 -8.11 24.08
CA SER A 770 -26.45 -9.24 23.18
C SER A 770 -25.17 -9.67 22.43
N PRO A 771 -24.88 -10.98 22.33
CA PRO A 771 -23.68 -11.54 21.72
C PRO A 771 -23.68 -11.48 20.19
N TYR A 772 -24.80 -11.09 19.57
CA TYR A 772 -24.94 -10.96 18.12
C TYR A 772 -24.53 -9.58 17.60
N PHE A 773 -23.88 -8.76 18.43
CA PHE A 773 -23.45 -7.41 18.08
C PHE A 773 -22.04 -7.36 17.49
N GLY A 774 -21.97 -6.96 16.22
CA GLY A 774 -20.73 -6.69 15.48
C GLY A 774 -21.02 -6.62 13.99
N TYR A 775 -20.46 -5.63 13.30
CA TYR A 775 -20.65 -5.38 11.86
C TYR A 775 -20.14 -6.48 10.92
N SER A 776 -19.77 -7.66 11.44
CA SER A 776 -19.35 -8.78 10.62
C SER A 776 -19.98 -10.10 11.07
N ARG A 777 -20.73 -10.71 10.14
CA ARG A 777 -21.19 -12.11 10.24
C ARG A 777 -20.04 -13.11 10.40
N SER A 778 -18.78 -12.72 10.14
CA SER A 778 -17.62 -13.59 10.41
C SER A 778 -17.34 -13.78 11.91
N SER A 779 -17.91 -12.95 12.79
CA SER A 779 -17.77 -13.03 14.25
C SER A 779 -18.96 -13.71 14.94
N LEU A 780 -19.47 -14.82 14.38
CA LEU A 780 -20.49 -15.67 15.03
C LEU A 780 -20.05 -16.30 16.37
N LYS A 781 -18.79 -16.09 16.80
CA LYS A 781 -18.35 -16.33 18.17
C LYS A 781 -18.67 -15.10 19.01
N GLY A 782 -19.87 -15.06 19.58
CA GLY A 782 -20.26 -14.00 20.52
C GLY A 782 -19.19 -13.76 21.57
N ASN A 783 -18.99 -12.49 21.96
CA ASN A 783 -17.91 -12.10 22.85
C ASN A 783 -18.04 -12.87 24.20
N PRO A 784 -17.13 -13.83 24.50
CA PRO A 784 -17.24 -14.66 25.70
C PRO A 784 -17.18 -13.83 26.98
N SER A 785 -16.51 -12.68 26.93
CA SER A 785 -16.37 -11.78 28.09
C SER A 785 -17.69 -11.10 28.48
N LEU A 786 -18.69 -11.09 27.61
CA LEU A 786 -20.02 -10.52 27.89
C LEU A 786 -21.01 -11.54 28.45
N LYS A 787 -20.68 -12.83 28.45
CA LYS A 787 -21.63 -13.88 28.84
C LYS A 787 -22.12 -13.70 30.28
N ASP A 788 -21.20 -13.42 31.20
CA ASP A 788 -21.52 -13.24 32.61
C ASP A 788 -22.32 -11.94 32.83
N ILE A 789 -21.89 -10.85 32.18
CA ILE A 789 -22.57 -9.55 32.24
C ILE A 789 -23.99 -9.64 31.69
N ARG A 790 -24.18 -10.39 30.60
CA ARG A 790 -25.48 -10.62 30.01
C ARG A 790 -26.38 -11.43 30.94
N SER A 791 -25.85 -12.48 31.57
CA SER A 791 -26.59 -13.25 32.58
C SER A 791 -27.06 -12.33 33.70
N ASP A 792 -26.16 -11.52 34.25
CA ASP A 792 -26.49 -10.57 35.32
C ASP A 792 -27.58 -9.57 34.87
N PHE A 793 -27.51 -9.11 33.61
CA PHE A 793 -28.51 -8.22 33.04
C PHE A 793 -29.88 -8.89 32.86
N GLU A 794 -29.91 -10.13 32.38
CA GLU A 794 -31.16 -10.89 32.23
C GLU A 794 -31.78 -11.21 33.61
N ASP A 795 -30.95 -11.56 34.60
CA ASP A 795 -31.35 -11.87 35.98
C ASP A 795 -31.90 -10.66 36.73
N SER A 796 -31.48 -9.45 36.37
CA SER A 796 -31.98 -8.19 36.94
C SER A 796 -33.47 -7.90 36.62
N ARG A 797 -34.09 -8.71 35.74
CA ARG A 797 -35.47 -8.56 35.24
C ARG A 797 -35.77 -7.24 34.50
N ILE A 798 -34.76 -6.43 34.19
CA ILE A 798 -34.94 -5.19 33.41
C ILE A 798 -35.65 -5.45 32.07
N PRO A 799 -35.23 -6.44 31.25
CA PRO A 799 -35.86 -6.63 29.94
C PRO A 799 -37.35 -6.97 30.03
N SER A 800 -37.75 -7.73 31.06
CA SER A 800 -39.12 -8.20 31.26
C SER A 800 -40.02 -7.18 31.98
N ASP A 801 -39.44 -6.26 32.75
CA ASP A 801 -40.20 -5.21 33.46
C ASP A 801 -40.60 -4.03 32.57
N LEU A 802 -39.90 -3.80 31.46
CA LEU A 802 -40.13 -2.67 30.56
C LEU A 802 -41.41 -2.85 29.74
N ARG A 803 -42.38 -1.95 29.94
CA ARG A 803 -43.70 -1.97 29.30
C ARG A 803 -43.76 -1.26 27.94
N GLY A 804 -42.66 -0.66 27.51
CA GLY A 804 -42.51 0.00 26.22
C GLY A 804 -41.19 0.76 26.14
N THR A 805 -40.66 0.92 24.94
CA THR A 805 -39.42 1.66 24.68
C THR A 805 -39.62 2.64 23.52
N LEU A 806 -39.14 3.88 23.70
CA LEU A 806 -38.97 4.83 22.60
C LEU A 806 -37.58 4.63 21.99
N ARG A 807 -37.51 4.06 20.78
CA ARG A 807 -36.25 3.79 20.09
C ARG A 807 -36.02 4.80 18.99
N ILE A 808 -34.96 5.59 19.09
CA ILE A 808 -34.58 6.60 18.11
C ILE A 808 -33.36 6.11 17.33
N HIS A 809 -33.54 5.92 16.04
CA HIS A 809 -32.51 5.55 15.08
C HIS A 809 -32.17 6.77 14.23
N VAL A 810 -30.94 7.24 14.30
CA VAL A 810 -30.43 8.30 13.44
C VAL A 810 -29.50 7.64 12.42
N VAL A 811 -29.93 7.61 11.16
CA VAL A 811 -29.24 6.90 10.06
C VAL A 811 -29.16 7.80 8.83
N PHE A 812 -27.96 8.26 8.49
CA PHE A 812 -27.71 9.12 7.32
C PHE A 812 -26.87 8.39 6.24
N PRO A 813 -27.08 8.62 4.91
CA PRO A 813 -28.12 9.46 4.31
C PRO A 813 -29.53 8.87 4.44
N ASP A 814 -29.63 7.57 4.21
CA ASP A 814 -30.84 6.75 4.22
C ASP A 814 -30.44 5.30 4.53
N GLY A 815 -31.08 4.67 5.52
CA GLY A 815 -31.22 3.22 5.53
C GLY A 815 -32.30 2.82 4.54
N GLU A 816 -32.22 1.65 3.90
CA GLU A 816 -33.25 1.09 3.02
C GLU A 816 -34.55 0.70 3.78
N CYS A 817 -34.99 1.52 4.72
CA CYS A 817 -36.19 1.27 5.49
C CYS A 817 -37.41 1.56 4.60
N ARG A 818 -38.06 0.48 4.13
CA ARG A 818 -39.43 0.53 3.60
C ARG A 818 -40.45 0.86 4.69
N MET A 819 -40.02 1.04 5.94
CA MET A 819 -40.87 1.35 7.07
C MET A 819 -41.10 2.85 7.18
N PRO A 820 -42.28 3.29 7.67
CA PRO A 820 -42.53 4.69 7.95
C PRO A 820 -41.46 5.26 8.90
N ALA A 821 -41.15 6.55 8.71
CA ALA A 821 -40.24 7.33 9.55
C ALA A 821 -40.51 7.11 11.05
N THR A 822 -41.78 6.98 11.45
CA THR A 822 -42.14 6.60 12.82
C THR A 822 -43.25 5.56 12.78
N HIS A 823 -43.13 4.50 13.58
CA HIS A 823 -44.16 3.47 13.70
C HIS A 823 -44.15 2.78 15.07
N THR A 824 -45.27 2.16 15.41
CA THR A 824 -45.43 1.38 16.64
C THR A 824 -45.19 -0.10 16.33
N TRP A 825 -44.27 -0.73 17.05
CA TRP A 825 -44.01 -2.16 16.96
C TRP A 825 -44.59 -2.88 18.18
N ARG A 826 -45.48 -3.84 17.96
CA ARG A 826 -46.06 -4.67 19.02
C ARG A 826 -45.34 -6.02 19.04
N HIS A 827 -44.70 -6.35 20.15
CA HIS A 827 -44.04 -7.63 20.34
C HIS A 827 -45.09 -8.77 20.27
N PRO A 828 -44.89 -9.81 19.45
CA PRO A 828 -45.91 -10.82 19.19
C PRO A 828 -46.24 -11.67 20.43
N VAL A 829 -45.24 -11.96 21.27
CA VAL A 829 -45.41 -12.78 22.49
C VAL A 829 -45.90 -11.97 23.70
N THR A 830 -45.25 -10.85 24.03
CA THR A 830 -45.54 -10.09 25.24
C THR A 830 -46.66 -9.05 25.07
N GLY A 831 -47.02 -8.72 23.83
CA GLY A 831 -47.97 -7.66 23.51
C GLY A 831 -47.48 -6.24 23.82
N ILE A 832 -46.22 -6.09 24.23
CA ILE A 832 -45.59 -4.81 24.55
C ILE A 832 -45.46 -3.97 23.28
N GLU A 833 -45.79 -2.68 23.38
CA GLU A 833 -45.73 -1.72 22.28
C GLU A 833 -44.54 -0.77 22.45
N ASP A 834 -43.57 -0.88 21.53
CA ASP A 834 -42.46 0.03 21.40
C ASP A 834 -42.73 1.05 20.28
N VAL A 835 -42.18 2.25 20.42
CA VAL A 835 -42.25 3.30 19.40
C VAL A 835 -40.88 3.38 18.73
N MET A 836 -40.86 3.14 17.43
CA MET A 836 -39.65 3.20 16.59
C MET A 836 -39.66 4.50 15.80
N VAL A 837 -38.58 5.26 15.90
CA VAL A 837 -38.35 6.51 15.15
C VAL A 837 -37.08 6.33 14.32
N TYR A 838 -37.18 6.57 13.02
CA TYR A 838 -36.08 6.58 12.07
C TYR A 838 -35.90 8.01 11.55
N ILE A 839 -34.75 8.58 11.85
CA ILE A 839 -34.30 9.89 11.39
C ILE A 839 -33.25 9.69 10.30
N ASN A 840 -33.49 10.26 9.13
CA ASN A 840 -32.62 10.25 7.95
C ASN A 840 -32.54 11.66 7.34
N LEU A 841 -31.90 11.82 6.17
CA LEU A 841 -31.78 13.15 5.55
C LEU A 841 -33.12 13.82 5.22
N LEU A 842 -34.18 13.03 4.97
CA LEU A 842 -35.49 13.54 4.56
C LEU A 842 -36.28 14.14 5.72
N ASN A 843 -36.06 13.66 6.94
CA ASN A 843 -36.80 14.10 8.13
C ASN A 843 -35.91 14.56 9.30
N MET A 844 -34.60 14.75 9.09
CA MET A 844 -33.70 15.24 10.14
C MET A 844 -34.08 16.61 10.70
N ASP A 845 -34.88 17.39 9.97
CA ASP A 845 -35.45 18.65 10.45
C ASP A 845 -36.35 18.46 11.69
N ASP A 846 -36.91 17.25 11.89
CA ASP A 846 -37.70 16.93 13.07
C ASP A 846 -36.84 16.72 14.32
N LEU A 847 -35.62 16.19 14.15
CA LEU A 847 -34.65 15.99 15.23
C LEU A 847 -33.83 17.26 15.50
N PHE A 848 -33.32 17.89 14.45
CA PHE A 848 -32.59 19.16 14.50
C PHE A 848 -33.56 20.34 14.32
N PHE A 849 -34.61 20.33 15.16
CA PHE A 849 -35.70 21.28 15.08
C PHE A 849 -35.24 22.70 15.45
N GLU A 850 -35.45 23.64 14.53
CA GLU A 850 -35.06 25.04 14.66
C GLU A 850 -36.04 25.89 15.45
N GLY A 851 -37.24 25.36 15.76
CA GLY A 851 -38.26 26.09 16.52
C GLY A 851 -37.96 26.21 18.02
N ILE A 852 -36.92 25.53 18.51
CA ILE A 852 -36.37 25.73 19.86
C ILE A 852 -35.27 26.79 19.76
N SER A 853 -35.41 27.91 20.49
CA SER A 853 -34.53 29.08 20.34
C SER A 853 -33.09 28.85 20.79
N GLU A 854 -32.86 27.90 21.70
CA GLU A 854 -31.53 27.52 22.18
C GLU A 854 -30.72 26.86 21.05
N GLN A 855 -29.52 27.40 20.75
CA GLN A 855 -28.56 26.83 19.78
C GLN A 855 -29.13 26.62 18.37
N LYS A 856 -30.05 27.49 17.94
CA LYS A 856 -30.69 27.40 16.62
C LYS A 856 -29.67 27.38 15.47
N ASP A 857 -28.69 28.28 15.51
CA ASP A 857 -27.69 28.42 14.44
C ASP A 857 -26.80 27.18 14.34
N ASP A 858 -26.44 26.58 15.47
CA ASP A 858 -25.67 25.32 15.52
C ASP A 858 -26.45 24.15 14.85
N MET A 859 -27.79 24.12 14.97
CA MET A 859 -28.63 23.10 14.32
C MET A 859 -28.74 23.30 12.80
N VAL A 860 -28.90 24.55 12.34
CA VAL A 860 -28.90 24.87 10.92
C VAL A 860 -27.60 24.39 10.27
N LEU A 861 -26.50 24.68 10.96
CA LEU A 861 -25.17 24.30 10.54
C LEU A 861 -24.95 22.79 10.52
N LEU A 862 -25.28 22.09 11.61
CA LEU A 862 -25.11 20.65 11.71
C LEU A 862 -25.87 19.93 10.59
N LYS A 863 -27.08 20.39 10.26
CA LYS A 863 -27.84 19.89 9.13
C LYS A 863 -27.14 20.10 7.79
N LYS A 864 -26.59 21.31 7.55
CA LYS A 864 -25.82 21.59 6.33
C LYS A 864 -24.61 20.67 6.23
N LEU A 865 -23.89 20.47 7.34
CA LEU A 865 -22.71 19.62 7.42
C LEU A 865 -23.04 18.13 7.16
N ILE A 866 -24.06 17.59 7.83
CA ILE A 866 -24.52 16.20 7.62
C ILE A 866 -24.95 16.01 6.16
N ARG A 867 -25.73 16.95 5.59
CA ARG A 867 -26.10 16.91 4.17
C ARG A 867 -24.86 16.91 3.29
N PHE A 868 -23.89 17.78 3.53
CA PHE A 868 -22.67 17.87 2.73
C PHE A 868 -21.86 16.56 2.75
N VAL A 869 -21.67 15.94 3.92
CA VAL A 869 -20.93 14.67 4.05
C VAL A 869 -21.67 13.53 3.34
N CYS A 870 -23.00 13.50 3.42
CA CYS A 870 -23.83 12.41 2.89
C CYS A 870 -24.27 12.57 1.42
N GLN A 871 -24.10 13.75 0.82
CA GLN A 871 -24.50 14.02 -0.55
C GLN A 871 -23.50 13.39 -1.52
N GLU A 872 -23.94 12.35 -2.25
CA GLU A 872 -23.25 11.88 -3.47
C GLU A 872 -23.15 13.01 -4.50
#